data_AF-A0A4Q6G0H0-F1
#
_entry.id   AF-A0A4Q6G0H0-F1
#
_cell.length_a   1.000
_cell.length_b   1.000
_cell.length_c   1.000
_cell.angle_alpha   90.00
_cell.angle_beta   90.00
_cell.angle_gamma   90.00
#
_symmetry.space_group_name_H-M   'P 1'
#
loop_
_entity.id
_entity.type
_entity.pdbx_description
1 polymer ?
#
loop_
_entity_poly.entity_id
_entity_poly.type
_entity_poly.pdbx_seq_one_letter_code
_entity_poly.pdbx_strand_id
1 'polypeptide(L)'
;MDFNMKDRSKKILVAEGSSAPRNLLAESLRAQGFANVQAVPSLKEAISTLEVEPVSWIFTSVFADKDENLLQLLKLSCMVPELRDLRISVFVEPTEMGLLPEAFELGLLTYHPKNFTKDALSGEFAQLMTALEESAFSSLTLASRYLRKYLSEGNQFDELLTFEKQLVKILPGDLHQFLNLALPLAKTGKADEAKQVMAQVLKLDPTQQKYIKTLGNQFFPGENLDELESATNILGIKTAIIVDHDSIVQRDVKQALEEMGVESIRIFDDGTSALDYLEENPGPDLIFQEWKIPKVTGPLFLQKAREKNGKNSPFIVCSSLIDKADVPFLREMGVAQVIQKPLQRNELIKGIAWTIQQDRRPTDKIALERKIRQALAQKKFEDAEVTLNLYLADPAIGAGHKQLIRAELAYAKGEFEKSRDFCVEAMKNGGESILVLNLLGKTMLQLRVLDTALKCFERAQKLAPQNIERLCQMAEIHAELDHTEESNALLEKVDDIDKTGDKADESRAKIALAKGDPNSAKAIMSSLDSIDSVISYMNNRAIAMARCGMVGEGIDQYRKTIESIPDNQPEMKSIVLYNLALAYLRDEKAELAKVVLLDPVHNETKRMTARVTKLLGRMTSAESKGEKLSLPKIEAASTPAVVGTGEGGAETGGDIVRTISTNSSAGDQLLMAIENRAGDRSCYLVYKAPEKTPEGGRMLSAELLFKPRKSILKGESIPA
;
A
#
# COMPACT_ATOMS: atom_id res chain seq x y z
N MET A 1 11.47 1.49 -2.67
CA MET A 1 12.47 0.88 -1.79
C MET A 1 13.66 1.79 -1.81
N ASP A 2 14.13 2.23 -0.64
CA ASP A 2 15.45 2.86 -0.59
C ASP A 2 16.48 1.77 -0.94
N PHE A 3 17.44 2.11 -1.81
CA PHE A 3 18.61 1.27 -2.11
C PHE A 3 19.17 0.69 -0.80
N ASN A 4 19.39 -0.64 -0.75
CA ASN A 4 20.01 -1.26 0.42
C ASN A 4 21.50 -0.90 0.47
N MET A 5 21.79 0.32 0.93
CA MET A 5 23.13 0.89 1.07
C MET A 5 24.02 0.11 2.06
N LYS A 6 23.46 -0.88 2.77
CA LYS A 6 24.22 -1.81 3.62
C LYS A 6 24.93 -2.90 2.83
N ASP A 7 24.43 -3.23 1.63
CA ASP A 7 24.98 -4.33 0.84
C ASP A 7 26.27 -3.91 0.13
N ARG A 8 27.40 -4.21 0.77
CA ARG A 8 28.75 -3.90 0.26
C ARG A 8 29.20 -4.77 -0.91
N SER A 9 28.39 -5.75 -1.33
CA SER A 9 28.68 -6.59 -2.51
C SER A 9 28.22 -5.96 -3.83
N LYS A 10 27.35 -4.95 -3.77
CA LYS A 10 26.79 -4.28 -4.94
C LYS A 10 27.86 -3.54 -5.73
N LYS A 11 27.65 -3.45 -7.05
CA LYS A 11 28.59 -2.79 -7.95
C LYS A 11 28.56 -1.27 -7.79
N ILE A 12 29.75 -0.69 -7.63
CA ILE A 12 29.99 0.74 -7.55
C ILE A 12 30.89 1.16 -8.70
N LEU A 13 30.55 2.28 -9.36
CA LEU A 13 31.44 2.91 -10.33
C LEU A 13 32.06 4.19 -9.78
N VAL A 14 33.32 4.41 -10.13
CA VAL A 14 34.02 5.69 -9.94
C VAL A 14 34.32 6.27 -11.31
N ALA A 15 33.65 7.36 -11.67
CA ALA A 15 33.84 8.07 -12.94
C ALA A 15 34.66 9.34 -12.72
N GLU A 16 35.94 9.31 -13.10
CA GLU A 16 36.86 10.43 -12.94
C GLU A 16 37.86 10.47 -14.11
N GLY A 17 38.06 11.65 -14.72
CA GLY A 17 38.87 11.81 -15.92
C GLY A 17 40.34 11.50 -15.68
N SER A 18 40.89 12.01 -14.58
CA SER A 18 42.31 11.83 -14.26
C SER A 18 42.59 10.46 -13.63
N SER A 19 43.61 9.75 -14.13
CA SER A 19 43.92 8.37 -13.73
C SER A 19 44.31 8.23 -12.26
N ALA A 20 45.12 9.16 -11.73
CA ALA A 20 45.59 9.10 -10.34
C ALA A 20 44.44 9.30 -9.32
N PRO A 21 43.63 10.38 -9.41
CA PRO A 21 42.41 10.52 -8.61
C PRO A 21 41.43 9.35 -8.74
N ARG A 22 41.20 8.88 -9.97
CA ARG A 22 40.29 7.75 -10.24
C ARG A 22 40.69 6.49 -9.48
N ASN A 23 41.98 6.14 -9.52
CA ASN A 23 42.49 4.96 -8.82
C ASN A 23 42.43 5.13 -7.30
N LEU A 24 42.80 6.32 -6.80
CA LEU A 24 42.79 6.61 -5.37
C LEU A 24 41.35 6.54 -4.79
N LEU A 25 40.37 7.11 -5.48
CA LEU A 25 38.96 7.01 -5.12
C LEU A 25 38.47 5.56 -5.04
N ALA A 26 38.81 4.75 -6.05
CA ALA A 26 38.43 3.35 -6.08
C ALA A 26 39.08 2.55 -4.94
N GLU A 27 40.35 2.79 -4.64
CA GLU A 27 41.06 2.18 -3.50
C GLU A 27 40.45 2.59 -2.16
N SER A 28 40.16 3.89 -1.99
CA SER A 28 39.54 4.41 -0.77
C SER A 28 38.14 3.82 -0.51
N LEU A 29 37.32 3.62 -1.54
CA LEU A 29 36.03 2.93 -1.41
C LEU A 29 36.21 1.44 -1.06
N ARG A 30 37.18 0.75 -1.66
CA ARG A 30 37.50 -0.64 -1.28
C ARG A 30 37.95 -0.75 0.17
N ALA A 31 38.69 0.24 0.67
CA ALA A 31 39.09 0.31 2.09
C ALA A 31 37.90 0.46 3.05
N GLN A 32 36.78 1.02 2.58
CA GLN A 32 35.51 1.03 3.32
C GLN A 32 34.73 -0.30 3.20
N GLY A 33 35.30 -1.33 2.59
CA GLY A 33 34.73 -2.68 2.50
C GLY A 33 33.81 -2.92 1.31
N PHE A 34 33.74 -2.01 0.34
CA PHE A 34 33.05 -2.27 -0.93
C PHE A 34 33.91 -3.15 -1.84
N ALA A 35 33.45 -4.38 -2.09
CA ALA A 35 34.27 -5.36 -2.82
C ALA A 35 34.25 -5.12 -4.34
N ASN A 36 33.12 -4.68 -4.89
CA ASN A 36 32.89 -4.54 -6.33
C ASN A 36 32.94 -3.08 -6.78
N VAL A 37 34.14 -2.49 -6.79
CA VAL A 37 34.37 -1.11 -7.24
C VAL A 37 35.11 -1.14 -8.58
N GLN A 38 34.51 -0.54 -9.61
CA GLN A 38 35.12 -0.37 -10.93
C GLN A 38 35.37 1.11 -11.21
N ALA A 39 36.57 1.44 -11.67
CA ALA A 39 36.94 2.80 -12.03
C ALA A 39 36.86 2.97 -13.55
N VAL A 40 36.21 4.04 -14.01
CA VAL A 40 36.01 4.38 -15.43
C VAL A 40 36.46 5.83 -15.69
N PRO A 41 37.05 6.15 -16.85
CA PRO A 41 37.63 7.44 -17.16
C PRO A 41 36.63 8.52 -17.59
N SER A 42 35.35 8.16 -17.78
CA SER A 42 34.34 9.10 -18.25
C SER A 42 32.94 8.65 -17.84
N LEU A 43 31.98 9.58 -17.87
CA LEU A 43 30.56 9.26 -17.73
C LEU A 43 30.03 8.43 -18.89
N LYS A 44 30.57 8.59 -20.10
CA LYS A 44 30.25 7.75 -21.25
C LYS A 44 30.49 6.27 -20.98
N GLU A 45 31.63 5.93 -20.39
CA GLU A 45 31.94 4.54 -20.01
C GLU A 45 31.10 4.07 -18.81
N ALA A 46 30.76 4.96 -17.88
CA ALA A 46 29.84 4.65 -16.80
C ALA A 46 28.45 4.28 -17.35
N ILE A 47 27.92 5.07 -18.27
CA ILE A 47 26.64 4.83 -18.94
C ILE A 47 26.68 3.54 -19.76
N SER A 48 27.77 3.30 -20.51
CA SER A 48 27.96 2.04 -21.24
C SER A 48 27.95 0.83 -20.29
N THR A 49 28.42 0.98 -19.06
CA THR A 49 28.35 -0.07 -18.04
C THR A 49 26.92 -0.26 -17.55
N LEU A 50 26.18 0.83 -17.29
CA LEU A 50 24.76 0.81 -16.94
C LEU A 50 23.87 0.13 -17.98
N GLU A 51 24.29 0.10 -19.25
CA GLU A 51 23.57 -0.59 -20.32
C GLU A 51 23.73 -2.11 -20.27
N VAL A 52 24.78 -2.61 -19.62
CA VAL A 52 25.19 -4.02 -19.70
C VAL A 52 24.92 -4.77 -18.40
N GLU A 53 25.12 -4.13 -17.25
CA GLU A 53 24.96 -4.74 -15.94
C GLU A 53 24.39 -3.77 -14.89
N PRO A 54 23.78 -4.28 -13.81
CA PRO A 54 23.23 -3.43 -12.76
C PRO A 54 24.34 -2.77 -11.93
N VAL A 55 24.24 -1.45 -11.76
CA VAL A 55 25.10 -0.64 -10.90
C VAL A 55 24.23 0.04 -9.85
N SER A 56 24.69 0.02 -8.60
CA SER A 56 23.90 0.58 -7.50
C SER A 56 24.35 1.98 -7.08
N TRP A 57 25.63 2.30 -7.23
CA TRP A 57 26.15 3.61 -6.84
C TRP A 57 27.23 4.10 -7.81
N ILE A 58 27.12 5.34 -8.26
CA ILE A 58 28.17 6.04 -9.01
C ILE A 58 28.72 7.18 -8.16
N PHE A 59 30.03 7.21 -8.01
CA PHE A 59 30.79 8.37 -7.56
C PHE A 59 31.41 9.05 -8.79
N THR A 60 31.12 10.32 -9.03
CA THR A 60 31.53 11.00 -10.26
C THR A 60 31.95 12.43 -10.03
N SER A 61 32.76 12.99 -10.92
CA SER A 61 32.89 14.43 -11.09
C SER A 61 31.72 15.00 -11.91
N VAL A 62 31.61 16.34 -11.99
CA VAL A 62 30.52 17.04 -12.69
C VAL A 62 30.56 16.85 -14.21
N PHE A 63 31.76 16.92 -14.80
CA PHE A 63 32.00 16.89 -16.25
C PHE A 63 31.20 17.96 -17.04
N ALA A 64 31.14 19.20 -16.53
CA ALA A 64 30.32 20.28 -17.10
C ALA A 64 30.60 20.58 -18.59
N ASP A 65 31.86 20.49 -19.04
CA ASP A 65 32.27 20.77 -20.42
C ASP A 65 32.28 19.52 -21.34
N LYS A 66 31.63 18.43 -20.94
CA LYS A 66 31.59 17.17 -21.72
C LYS A 66 30.19 16.89 -22.25
N ASP A 67 30.12 16.10 -23.32
CA ASP A 67 28.87 15.68 -23.95
C ASP A 67 27.99 14.88 -22.97
N GLU A 68 28.60 13.97 -22.20
CA GLU A 68 27.98 13.29 -21.07
C GLU A 68 28.39 13.92 -19.74
N ASN A 69 27.42 14.40 -18.96
CA ASN A 69 27.63 15.13 -17.71
C ASN A 69 26.70 14.67 -16.57
N LEU A 70 26.97 15.18 -15.35
CA LEU A 70 26.24 14.81 -14.13
C LEU A 70 24.72 15.01 -14.24
N LEU A 71 24.27 16.17 -14.74
CA LEU A 71 22.83 16.49 -14.74
C LEU A 71 22.07 15.58 -15.72
N GLN A 72 22.68 15.22 -16.86
CA GLN A 72 22.10 14.24 -17.77
C GLN A 72 22.05 12.84 -17.15
N LEU A 73 23.10 12.41 -16.43
CA LEU A 73 23.11 11.12 -15.74
C LEU A 73 22.00 11.05 -14.67
N LEU A 74 21.84 12.11 -13.88
CA LEU A 74 20.77 12.20 -12.87
C LEU A 74 19.39 12.16 -13.53
N LYS A 75 19.19 12.95 -14.59
CA LYS A 75 17.95 12.93 -15.37
C LYS A 75 17.67 11.54 -15.96
N LEU A 76 18.66 10.90 -16.58
CA LEU A 76 18.60 9.52 -17.09
C LEU A 76 18.11 8.58 -16.00
N SER A 77 18.69 8.67 -14.79
CA SER A 77 18.28 7.82 -13.68
C SER A 77 16.79 7.97 -13.39
N CYS A 78 16.25 9.20 -13.34
CA CYS A 78 14.83 9.46 -13.09
C CYS A 78 13.88 9.00 -14.21
N MET A 79 14.34 8.98 -15.47
CA MET A 79 13.50 8.60 -16.61
C MET A 79 13.45 7.09 -16.86
N VAL A 80 14.46 6.36 -16.37
CA VAL A 80 14.65 4.95 -16.69
C VAL A 80 14.30 4.10 -15.47
N PRO A 81 13.23 3.29 -15.52
CA PRO A 81 12.77 2.50 -14.37
C PRO A 81 13.79 1.46 -13.92
N GLU A 82 14.56 0.92 -14.86
CA GLU A 82 15.63 -0.04 -14.61
C GLU A 82 16.78 0.56 -13.79
N LEU A 83 16.90 1.90 -13.76
CA LEU A 83 17.89 2.64 -12.98
C LEU A 83 17.30 3.19 -11.67
N ARG A 84 16.18 2.63 -11.17
CA ARG A 84 15.52 3.10 -9.94
C ARG A 84 16.39 3.02 -8.69
N ASP A 85 17.20 1.99 -8.60
CA ASP A 85 18.05 1.74 -7.42
C ASP A 85 19.41 2.42 -7.52
N LEU A 86 19.73 3.03 -8.68
CA LEU A 86 20.97 3.78 -8.87
C LEU A 86 20.98 5.00 -7.93
N ARG A 87 22.10 5.19 -7.23
CA ARG A 87 22.41 6.41 -6.48
C ARG A 87 23.66 7.07 -7.05
N ILE A 88 23.69 8.40 -6.98
CA ILE A 88 24.75 9.20 -7.60
C ILE A 88 25.29 10.18 -6.57
N SER A 89 26.60 10.11 -6.34
CA SER A 89 27.35 11.03 -5.49
C SER A 89 28.36 11.78 -6.33
N VAL A 90 28.54 13.06 -6.05
CA VAL A 90 29.38 13.94 -6.87
C VAL A 90 30.57 14.50 -6.09
N PHE A 91 31.72 14.63 -6.74
CA PHE A 91 32.83 15.47 -6.29
C PHE A 91 32.78 16.82 -7.01
N VAL A 92 32.81 17.91 -6.24
CA VAL A 92 32.64 19.28 -6.73
C VAL A 92 33.80 20.19 -6.33
N GLU A 93 34.18 21.08 -7.25
CA GLU A 93 35.01 22.25 -7.00
C GLU A 93 34.17 23.45 -6.52
N PRO A 94 34.78 24.46 -5.87
CA PRO A 94 34.06 25.66 -5.44
C PRO A 94 33.30 26.38 -6.56
N THR A 95 33.81 26.35 -7.79
CA THR A 95 33.17 26.94 -8.98
C THR A 95 31.95 26.16 -9.44
N GLU A 96 31.86 24.87 -9.11
CA GLU A 96 30.77 23.98 -9.53
C GLU A 96 29.62 23.93 -8.51
N MET A 97 29.79 24.54 -7.32
CA MET A 97 28.80 24.50 -6.22
C MET A 97 27.42 25.03 -6.62
N GLY A 98 27.36 26.00 -7.53
CA GLY A 98 26.10 26.58 -8.01
C GLY A 98 25.18 25.59 -8.78
N LEU A 99 25.72 24.44 -9.22
CA LEU A 99 24.96 23.39 -9.90
C LEU A 99 24.23 22.43 -8.93
N LEU A 100 24.59 22.45 -7.64
CA LEU A 100 24.04 21.51 -6.65
C LEU A 100 22.52 21.59 -6.49
N PRO A 101 21.87 22.77 -6.46
CA PRO A 101 20.40 22.86 -6.46
C PRO A 101 19.75 22.04 -7.59
N GLU A 102 20.22 22.20 -8.82
CA GLU A 102 19.68 21.45 -9.97
C GLU A 102 19.97 19.96 -9.86
N ALA A 103 21.14 19.59 -9.37
CA ALA A 103 21.50 18.20 -9.16
C ALA A 103 20.61 17.53 -8.09
N PHE A 104 20.36 18.20 -6.95
CA PHE A 104 19.47 17.69 -5.90
C PHE A 104 18.02 17.59 -6.36
N GLU A 105 17.53 18.55 -7.16
CA GLU A 105 16.20 18.47 -7.78
C GLU A 105 16.10 17.22 -8.68
N LEU A 106 17.19 16.82 -9.35
CA LEU A 106 17.28 15.61 -10.17
C LEU A 106 17.69 14.35 -9.40
N GLY A 107 17.69 14.38 -8.05
CA GLY A 107 17.90 13.19 -7.22
C GLY A 107 19.35 12.87 -6.86
N LEU A 108 20.23 13.87 -6.80
CA LEU A 108 21.58 13.70 -6.25
C LEU A 108 21.52 13.17 -4.80
N LEU A 109 22.38 12.20 -4.49
CA LEU A 109 22.46 11.61 -3.16
C LEU A 109 23.36 12.43 -2.22
N THR A 110 24.63 12.64 -2.59
CA THR A 110 25.60 13.41 -1.79
C THR A 110 26.56 14.18 -2.68
N TYR A 111 27.18 15.23 -2.13
CA TYR A 111 28.29 15.95 -2.75
C TYR A 111 29.50 16.00 -1.82
N HIS A 112 30.70 16.05 -2.38
CA HIS A 112 31.97 16.02 -1.65
C HIS A 112 32.98 16.98 -2.29
N PRO A 113 33.91 17.57 -1.53
CA PRO A 113 34.95 18.42 -2.12
C PRO A 113 35.92 17.60 -2.98
N LYS A 114 36.35 18.14 -4.12
CA LYS A 114 37.44 17.58 -4.95
C LYS A 114 38.81 17.79 -4.30
N ASN A 115 39.06 17.11 -3.19
CA ASN A 115 40.37 17.06 -2.52
C ASN A 115 40.89 15.62 -2.52
N PHE A 116 41.55 15.22 -3.60
CA PHE A 116 41.99 13.84 -3.83
C PHE A 116 43.35 13.53 -3.22
N THR A 117 43.43 13.65 -1.89
CA THR A 117 44.53 13.10 -1.09
C THR A 117 44.04 11.89 -0.30
N LYS A 118 44.93 10.95 0.00
CA LYS A 118 44.57 9.71 0.71
C LYS A 118 43.92 10.00 2.06
N ASP A 119 44.47 10.95 2.81
CA ASP A 119 43.98 11.33 4.14
C ASP A 119 42.63 12.05 4.06
N ALA A 120 42.46 13.00 3.12
CA ALA A 120 41.19 13.68 2.93
C ALA A 120 40.08 12.70 2.54
N LEU A 121 40.32 11.83 1.55
CA LEU A 121 39.35 10.84 1.09
C LEU A 121 38.99 9.82 2.18
N SER A 122 39.96 9.39 2.99
CA SER A 122 39.69 8.50 4.11
C SER A 122 38.76 9.16 5.14
N GLY A 123 38.97 10.44 5.44
CA GLY A 123 38.11 11.22 6.33
C GLY A 123 36.70 11.43 5.76
N GLU A 124 36.61 11.87 4.50
CA GLU A 124 35.34 12.11 3.81
C GLU A 124 34.49 10.84 3.73
N PHE A 125 35.06 9.70 3.33
CA PHE A 125 34.29 8.46 3.27
C PHE A 125 33.92 7.91 4.64
N ALA A 126 34.76 8.07 5.66
CA ALA A 126 34.38 7.70 7.02
C ALA A 126 33.16 8.50 7.50
N GLN A 127 33.14 9.81 7.26
CA GLN A 127 31.99 10.67 7.56
C GLN A 127 30.75 10.27 6.77
N LEU A 128 30.90 9.93 5.49
CA LEU A 128 29.80 9.43 4.66
C LEU A 128 29.22 8.12 5.22
N MET A 129 30.06 7.19 5.66
CA MET A 129 29.59 5.93 6.27
C MET A 129 28.85 6.17 7.59
N THR A 130 29.35 7.08 8.44
CA THR A 130 28.63 7.47 9.67
C THR A 130 27.29 8.14 9.34
N ALA A 131 27.26 9.08 8.38
CA ALA A 131 26.02 9.74 7.97
C ALA A 131 25.00 8.75 7.40
N LEU A 132 25.46 7.72 6.68
CA LEU A 132 24.62 6.63 6.20
C LEU A 132 23.97 5.87 7.35
N GLU A 133 24.75 5.48 8.35
CA GLU A 133 24.24 4.78 9.54
C GLU A 133 23.23 5.63 10.32
N GLU A 134 23.56 6.90 10.57
CA GLU A 134 22.66 7.86 11.24
C GLU A 134 21.36 8.09 10.47
N SER A 135 21.39 8.05 9.14
CA SER A 135 20.21 8.18 8.28
C SER A 135 19.37 6.91 8.20
N ALA A 136 19.71 5.87 8.96
CA ALA A 136 19.15 4.52 8.84
C ALA A 136 19.20 3.99 7.39
N PHE A 137 20.22 4.41 6.63
CA PHE A 137 20.42 4.08 5.22
C PHE A 137 19.32 4.58 4.27
N SER A 138 18.52 5.57 4.68
CA SER A 138 17.53 6.19 3.80
C SER A 138 18.16 7.20 2.85
N SER A 139 17.92 7.04 1.55
CA SER A 139 18.49 7.93 0.54
C SER A 139 17.89 9.34 0.58
N LEU A 140 16.61 9.44 0.93
CA LEU A 140 15.94 10.73 1.19
C LEU A 140 16.57 11.44 2.38
N THR A 141 16.69 10.75 3.53
CA THR A 141 17.23 11.36 4.77
C THR A 141 18.68 11.80 4.59
N LEU A 142 19.51 10.98 3.94
CA LEU A 142 20.91 11.32 3.66
C LEU A 142 21.01 12.53 2.71
N ALA A 143 20.32 12.51 1.58
CA ALA A 143 20.36 13.62 0.63
C ALA A 143 19.81 14.91 1.22
N SER A 144 18.74 14.82 2.01
CA SER A 144 18.18 15.95 2.74
C SER A 144 19.19 16.58 3.69
N ARG A 145 20.03 15.78 4.36
CA ARG A 145 21.11 16.29 5.21
C ARG A 145 22.14 17.09 4.42
N TYR A 146 22.57 16.59 3.27
CA TYR A 146 23.56 17.31 2.43
C TYR A 146 22.97 18.58 1.82
N LEU A 147 21.73 18.53 1.31
CA LEU A 147 21.05 19.70 0.78
C LEU A 147 20.81 20.76 1.88
N ARG A 148 20.36 20.34 3.07
CA ARG A 148 20.21 21.22 4.24
C ARG A 148 21.51 21.91 4.60
N LYS A 149 22.62 21.16 4.63
CA LYS A 149 23.96 21.73 4.86
C LYS A 149 24.29 22.80 3.82
N TYR A 150 24.14 22.48 2.54
CA TYR A 150 24.41 23.39 1.43
C TYR A 150 23.60 24.71 1.55
N LEU A 151 22.27 24.60 1.69
CA LEU A 151 21.39 25.76 1.79
C LEU A 151 21.66 26.60 3.05
N SER A 152 21.98 25.95 4.17
CA SER A 152 22.29 26.65 5.43
C SER A 152 23.60 27.42 5.34
N GLU A 153 24.65 26.82 4.80
CA GLU A 153 25.97 27.46 4.61
C GLU A 153 25.90 28.58 3.56
N GLY A 154 25.06 28.42 2.53
CA GLY A 154 24.76 29.43 1.53
C GLY A 154 23.81 30.56 2.00
N ASN A 155 23.32 30.52 3.24
CA ASN A 155 22.29 31.43 3.78
C ASN A 155 20.98 31.48 2.97
N GLN A 156 20.63 30.40 2.26
CA GLN A 156 19.42 30.28 1.44
C GLN A 156 18.21 29.81 2.29
N PHE A 157 17.84 30.58 3.32
CA PHE A 157 16.88 30.13 4.33
C PHE A 157 15.41 30.06 3.87
N ASP A 158 14.98 30.89 2.92
CA ASP A 158 13.62 30.81 2.34
C ASP A 158 13.42 29.51 1.54
N GLU A 159 14.44 29.14 0.80
CA GLU A 159 14.49 27.90 0.04
C GLU A 159 14.56 26.69 0.97
N LEU A 160 15.42 26.75 1.99
CA LEU A 160 15.49 25.73 3.02
C LEU A 160 14.14 25.56 3.73
N LEU A 161 13.47 26.66 4.10
CA LEU A 161 12.15 26.60 4.73
C LEU A 161 11.13 25.87 3.86
N THR A 162 11.14 26.17 2.55
CA THR A 162 10.25 25.53 1.58
C THR A 162 10.52 24.04 1.50
N PHE A 163 11.80 23.65 1.43
CA PHE A 163 12.23 22.25 1.40
C PHE A 163 11.83 21.48 2.67
N GLU A 164 12.12 22.01 3.86
CA GLU A 164 11.78 21.37 5.13
C GLU A 164 10.25 21.20 5.29
N LYS A 165 9.45 22.17 4.82
CA LYS A 165 7.98 22.06 4.82
C LYS A 165 7.47 20.93 3.92
N GLN A 166 8.14 20.63 2.81
CA GLN A 166 7.80 19.47 1.98
C GLN A 166 8.20 18.16 2.66
N LEU A 167 9.37 18.10 3.30
CA LEU A 167 9.81 16.93 4.04
C LEU A 167 8.87 16.56 5.19
N VAL A 168 8.36 17.53 5.95
CA VAL A 168 7.39 17.26 7.04
C VAL A 168 6.10 16.63 6.52
N LYS A 169 5.63 17.00 5.32
CA LYS A 169 4.46 16.35 4.70
C LYS A 169 4.74 14.89 4.32
N ILE A 170 5.98 14.60 3.94
CA ILE A 170 6.44 13.28 3.52
C ILE A 170 6.71 12.37 4.72
N LEU A 171 7.25 12.93 5.81
CA LEU A 171 7.60 12.24 7.05
C LEU A 171 6.74 12.76 8.22
N PRO A 172 5.41 12.55 8.19
CA PRO A 172 4.54 13.05 9.25
C PRO A 172 4.90 12.46 10.60
N GLY A 173 4.85 13.26 11.66
CA GLY A 173 5.16 12.80 13.02
C GLY A 173 6.65 12.55 13.30
N ASP A 174 7.55 12.71 12.32
CA ASP A 174 8.99 12.67 12.58
C ASP A 174 9.42 13.96 13.28
N LEU A 175 9.67 13.86 14.59
CA LEU A 175 9.98 15.00 15.44
C LEU A 175 11.34 15.64 15.11
N HIS A 176 12.32 14.85 14.66
CA HIS A 176 13.62 15.39 14.25
C HIS A 176 13.46 16.18 12.94
N GLN A 177 12.71 15.65 11.98
CA GLN A 177 12.39 16.34 10.74
C GLN A 177 11.54 17.60 10.99
N PHE A 178 10.60 17.56 11.92
CA PHE A 178 9.83 18.73 12.32
C PHE A 178 10.70 19.81 12.96
N LEU A 179 11.66 19.43 13.83
CA LEU A 179 12.60 20.35 14.45
C LEU A 179 13.51 21.07 13.44
N ASN A 180 13.81 20.45 12.29
CA ASN A 180 14.61 21.08 11.23
C ASN A 180 13.94 22.33 10.62
N LEU A 181 12.64 22.57 10.83
CA LEU A 181 11.98 23.83 10.47
C LEU A 181 12.46 25.02 11.31
N ALA A 182 12.95 24.78 12.53
CA ALA A 182 13.17 25.84 13.50
C ALA A 182 14.25 26.84 13.08
N LEU A 183 15.37 26.35 12.52
CA LEU A 183 16.45 27.20 12.00
C LEU A 183 16.00 28.11 10.84
N PRO A 184 15.46 27.59 9.72
CA PRO A 184 15.03 28.44 8.62
C PRO A 184 13.86 29.36 9.01
N LEU A 185 12.93 28.94 9.87
CA LEU A 185 11.88 29.84 10.41
C LEU A 185 12.49 31.02 11.17
N ALA A 186 13.44 30.77 12.08
CA ALA A 186 14.12 31.81 12.83
C ALA A 186 14.86 32.80 11.91
N LYS A 187 15.53 32.30 10.86
CA LYS A 187 16.31 33.11 9.92
C LYS A 187 15.47 33.89 8.91
N THR A 188 14.26 33.43 8.60
CA THR A 188 13.31 34.09 7.69
C THR A 188 12.36 35.06 8.41
N GLY A 189 12.62 35.38 9.69
CA GLY A 189 11.81 36.32 10.46
C GLY A 189 10.50 35.75 11.03
N LYS A 190 10.31 34.42 10.97
CA LYS A 190 9.14 33.71 11.51
C LYS A 190 9.43 33.16 12.90
N ALA A 191 9.85 34.05 13.80
CA ALA A 191 10.31 33.69 15.14
C ALA A 191 9.26 32.93 15.96
N ASP A 192 7.99 33.35 15.89
CA ASP A 192 6.93 32.71 16.67
C ASP A 192 6.63 31.27 16.18
N GLU A 193 6.60 31.04 14.87
CA GLU A 193 6.50 29.68 14.30
C GLU A 193 7.69 28.82 14.74
N ALA A 194 8.93 29.37 14.73
CA ALA A 194 10.11 28.64 15.16
C ALA A 194 10.05 28.24 16.65
N LYS A 195 9.64 29.18 17.52
CA LYS A 195 9.44 28.93 18.95
C LYS A 195 8.36 27.87 19.18
N GLN A 196 7.25 27.92 18.44
CA GLN A 196 6.18 26.91 18.49
C GLN A 196 6.66 25.51 18.09
N VAL A 197 7.45 25.40 17.02
CA VAL A 197 8.07 24.12 16.61
C VAL A 197 8.94 23.57 17.73
N MET A 198 9.85 24.38 18.28
CA MET A 198 10.77 23.97 19.34
C MET A 198 10.02 23.54 20.63
N ALA A 199 9.04 24.34 21.07
CA ALA A 199 8.23 24.04 22.25
C ALA A 199 7.44 22.74 22.09
N GLN A 200 6.87 22.50 20.91
CA GLN A 200 6.12 21.29 20.64
C GLN A 200 7.01 20.04 20.64
N VAL A 201 8.19 20.09 19.99
CA VAL A 201 9.14 18.96 20.00
C VAL A 201 9.61 18.70 21.44
N LEU A 202 9.84 19.74 22.23
CA LEU A 202 10.24 19.60 23.63
C LEU A 202 9.18 18.87 24.47
N LYS A 203 7.89 19.13 24.20
CA LYS A 203 6.76 18.46 24.85
C LYS A 203 6.61 16.98 24.45
N LEU A 204 6.85 16.69 23.17
CA LEU A 204 6.68 15.36 22.59
C LEU A 204 7.89 14.44 22.79
N ASP A 205 9.10 15.01 22.80
CA ASP A 205 10.36 14.31 23.03
C ASP A 205 11.26 15.09 24.02
N PRO A 206 11.07 14.87 25.33
CA PRO A 206 11.89 15.49 26.36
C PRO A 206 13.39 15.17 26.25
N THR A 207 13.79 14.12 25.53
CA THR A 207 15.21 13.76 25.38
C THR A 207 15.97 14.80 24.55
N GLN A 208 15.28 15.59 23.73
CA GLN A 208 15.86 16.68 22.93
C GLN A 208 16.04 17.98 23.72
N GLN A 209 15.67 18.02 25.01
CA GLN A 209 15.64 19.26 25.81
C GLN A 209 16.97 20.03 25.79
N LYS A 210 18.11 19.33 25.93
CA LYS A 210 19.42 19.98 25.93
C LYS A 210 19.69 20.69 24.60
N TYR A 211 19.39 20.03 23.49
CA TYR A 211 19.59 20.56 22.15
C TYR A 211 18.66 21.74 21.87
N ILE A 212 17.38 21.60 22.18
CA ILE A 212 16.37 22.65 21.99
C ILE A 212 16.68 23.88 22.85
N LYS A 213 17.10 23.71 24.12
CA LYS A 213 17.50 24.84 24.97
C LYS A 213 18.73 25.57 24.44
N THR A 214 19.67 24.84 23.83
CA THR A 214 20.84 25.44 23.18
C THR A 214 20.42 26.29 21.97
N LEU A 215 19.57 25.75 21.10
CA LEU A 215 18.97 26.49 19.98
C LEU A 215 18.15 27.70 20.44
N GLY A 216 17.29 27.51 21.43
CA GLY A 216 16.46 28.56 22.02
C GLY A 216 17.30 29.72 22.53
N ASN A 217 18.36 29.45 23.30
CA ASN A 217 19.27 30.49 23.78
C ASN A 217 20.02 31.20 22.64
N GLN A 218 20.33 30.49 21.56
CA GLN A 218 21.03 31.05 20.41
C GLN A 218 20.14 31.99 19.59
N PHE A 219 18.89 31.61 19.32
CA PHE A 219 17.99 32.35 18.43
C PHE A 219 17.03 33.28 19.18
N PHE A 220 16.66 32.93 20.41
CA PHE A 220 15.61 33.56 21.21
C PHE A 220 16.05 33.72 22.69
N PRO A 221 17.14 34.45 22.95
CA PRO A 221 17.67 34.59 24.31
C PRO A 221 16.65 35.20 25.27
N GLY A 222 16.45 34.56 26.43
CA GLY A 222 15.54 35.02 27.49
C GLY A 222 14.09 34.53 27.37
N GLU A 223 13.74 33.84 26.27
CA GLU A 223 12.42 33.25 26.07
C GLU A 223 12.31 31.89 26.77
N ASN A 224 11.19 31.64 27.46
CA ASN A 224 10.92 30.35 28.08
C ASN A 224 10.06 29.48 27.16
N LEU A 225 10.71 28.57 26.42
CA LEU A 225 10.03 27.66 25.50
C LEU A 225 9.14 26.62 26.19
N ASP A 226 9.38 26.33 27.49
CA ASP A 226 8.61 25.34 28.25
C ASP A 226 7.16 25.80 28.50
N GLU A 227 6.87 27.11 28.41
CA GLU A 227 5.55 27.72 28.68
C GLU A 227 4.72 28.00 27.41
N LEU A 228 5.29 27.78 26.22
CA LEU A 228 4.60 28.04 24.96
C LEU A 228 3.63 26.92 24.60
N GLU A 229 2.35 27.27 24.45
CA GLU A 229 1.38 26.37 23.85
C GLU A 229 1.63 26.26 22.34
N SER A 230 1.75 25.02 21.86
CA SER A 230 1.89 24.71 20.44
C SER A 230 1.27 23.34 20.15
N ALA A 231 0.46 23.30 19.11
CA ALA A 231 -0.24 22.10 18.63
C ALA A 231 -0.30 22.10 17.11
N THR A 232 0.85 22.35 16.45
CA THR A 232 0.93 22.20 15.00
C THR A 232 0.61 20.75 14.65
N ASN A 233 -0.24 20.52 13.66
CA ASN A 233 -0.57 19.16 13.26
C ASN A 233 0.61 18.48 12.56
N ILE A 234 1.46 17.79 13.33
CA ILE A 234 2.65 17.11 12.82
C ILE A 234 2.30 15.80 12.12
N LEU A 235 1.16 15.20 12.45
CA LEU A 235 0.69 13.96 11.84
C LEU A 235 0.02 14.20 10.49
N GLY A 236 -0.54 15.39 10.27
CA GLY A 236 -1.39 15.73 9.13
C GLY A 236 -2.72 14.97 9.09
N ILE A 237 -3.16 14.38 10.20
CA ILE A 237 -4.45 13.70 10.33
C ILE A 237 -5.43 14.60 11.08
N LYS A 238 -6.72 14.52 10.78
CA LYS A 238 -7.74 15.40 11.36
C LYS A 238 -8.55 14.71 12.44
N THR A 239 -8.86 13.43 12.24
CA THR A 239 -9.82 12.70 13.08
C THR A 239 -9.22 11.45 13.71
N ALA A 240 -9.49 11.25 15.00
CA ALA A 240 -9.13 10.02 15.71
C ALA A 240 -10.27 9.56 16.61
N ILE A 241 -10.42 8.24 16.74
CA ILE A 241 -11.32 7.61 17.71
C ILE A 241 -10.49 6.87 18.75
N ILE A 242 -10.85 7.02 20.03
CA ILE A 242 -10.31 6.29 21.16
C ILE A 242 -11.44 5.45 21.77
N VAL A 243 -11.25 4.14 21.85
CA VAL A 243 -12.20 3.22 22.49
C VAL A 243 -11.49 2.48 23.62
N ASP A 244 -11.65 2.96 24.84
CA ASP A 244 -11.08 2.37 26.06
C ASP A 244 -12.02 2.74 27.21
N HIS A 245 -12.18 1.89 28.23
CA HIS A 245 -12.98 2.20 29.41
C HIS A 245 -12.14 2.80 30.55
N ASP A 246 -10.82 2.77 30.43
CA ASP A 246 -9.90 3.38 31.39
C ASP A 246 -9.70 4.87 31.07
N SER A 247 -10.31 5.72 31.89
CA SER A 247 -10.21 7.19 31.80
C SER A 247 -8.77 7.74 31.88
N ILE A 248 -7.82 7.02 32.48
CA ILE A 248 -6.41 7.42 32.52
C ILE A 248 -5.82 7.22 31.13
N VAL A 249 -6.02 6.04 30.54
CA VAL A 249 -5.54 5.73 29.18
C VAL A 249 -6.19 6.64 28.15
N GLN A 250 -7.50 6.85 28.22
CA GLN A 250 -8.20 7.80 27.35
C GLN A 250 -7.55 9.19 27.40
N ARG A 251 -7.28 9.70 28.61
CA ARG A 251 -6.67 11.02 28.81
C ARG A 251 -5.25 11.08 28.25
N ASP A 252 -4.43 10.07 28.52
CA ASP A 252 -3.04 10.01 28.06
C ASP A 252 -2.96 9.96 26.53
N VAL A 253 -3.81 9.15 25.89
CA VAL A 253 -3.88 9.02 24.43
C VAL A 253 -4.45 10.29 23.80
N LYS A 254 -5.52 10.85 24.37
CA LYS A 254 -6.10 12.12 23.91
C LYS A 254 -5.07 13.24 23.99
N GLN A 255 -4.40 13.38 25.14
CA GLN A 255 -3.37 14.38 25.33
C GLN A 255 -2.23 14.22 24.31
N ALA A 256 -1.75 13.01 24.07
CA ALA A 256 -0.72 12.77 23.06
C ALA A 256 -1.19 13.19 21.66
N LEU A 257 -2.42 12.85 21.26
CA LEU A 257 -2.97 13.24 19.96
C LEU A 257 -3.18 14.75 19.83
N GLU A 258 -3.66 15.43 20.88
CA GLU A 258 -3.82 16.89 20.92
C GLU A 258 -2.47 17.61 20.80
N GLU A 259 -1.44 17.12 21.49
CA GLU A 259 -0.08 17.65 21.41
C GLU A 259 0.58 17.41 20.06
N MET A 260 0.15 16.38 19.33
CA MET A 260 0.54 16.14 17.94
C MET A 260 -0.33 16.92 16.93
N GLY A 261 -1.28 17.73 17.43
CA GLY A 261 -2.12 18.66 16.67
C GLY A 261 -3.32 18.03 15.97
N VAL A 262 -3.83 16.88 16.45
CA VAL A 262 -5.06 16.27 15.93
C VAL A 262 -6.28 17.07 16.41
N GLU A 263 -7.11 17.52 15.47
CA GLU A 263 -8.18 18.49 15.72
C GLU A 263 -9.44 17.87 16.35
N SER A 264 -9.84 16.67 15.89
CA SER A 264 -11.09 16.05 16.29
C SER A 264 -10.86 14.65 16.86
N ILE A 265 -10.92 14.55 18.19
CA ILE A 265 -10.75 13.29 18.90
C ILE A 265 -12.07 12.91 19.56
N ARG A 266 -12.60 11.75 19.22
CA ARG A 266 -13.80 11.18 19.84
C ARG A 266 -13.41 10.03 20.76
N ILE A 267 -14.01 10.02 21.96
CA ILE A 267 -13.71 9.05 23.01
C ILE A 267 -14.99 8.29 23.31
N PHE A 268 -14.88 6.98 23.42
CA PHE A 268 -15.98 6.08 23.77
C PHE A 268 -15.54 5.12 24.86
N ASP A 269 -16.40 4.95 25.86
CA ASP A 269 -16.17 4.02 26.98
C ASP A 269 -16.52 2.57 26.60
N ASP A 270 -17.22 2.35 25.49
CA ASP A 270 -17.70 1.04 25.05
C ASP A 270 -17.74 0.89 23.53
N GLY A 271 -17.72 -0.37 23.07
CA GLY A 271 -17.69 -0.67 21.64
C GLY A 271 -19.01 -0.40 20.91
N THR A 272 -20.17 -0.44 21.58
CA THR A 272 -21.47 -0.19 20.94
C THR A 272 -21.57 1.26 20.47
N SER A 273 -21.36 2.21 21.38
CA SER A 273 -21.42 3.64 21.08
C SER A 273 -20.40 4.07 20.01
N ALA A 274 -19.22 3.45 20.00
CA ALA A 274 -18.22 3.68 18.96
C ALA A 274 -18.65 3.13 17.58
N LEU A 275 -19.35 1.99 17.53
CA LEU A 275 -19.89 1.42 16.29
C LEU A 275 -21.04 2.25 15.73
N ASP A 276 -21.96 2.70 16.59
CA ASP A 276 -23.06 3.60 16.22
C ASP A 276 -22.50 4.89 15.59
N TYR A 277 -21.46 5.46 16.22
CA TYR A 277 -20.79 6.63 15.66
C TYR A 277 -20.15 6.36 14.29
N LEU A 278 -19.48 5.22 14.11
CA LEU A 278 -18.86 4.84 12.84
C LEU A 278 -19.87 4.57 11.71
N GLU A 279 -21.11 4.25 12.04
CA GLU A 279 -22.19 4.07 11.07
C GLU A 279 -22.67 5.41 10.52
N GLU A 280 -22.84 6.40 11.40
CA GLU A 280 -23.38 7.70 11.05
C GLU A 280 -22.33 8.68 10.50
N ASN A 281 -21.04 8.42 10.73
CA ASN A 281 -19.96 9.36 10.43
C ASN A 281 -18.92 8.78 9.47
N PRO A 282 -18.22 9.62 8.68
CA PRO A 282 -17.10 9.19 7.86
C PRO A 282 -16.01 8.48 8.68
N GLY A 283 -15.26 7.60 8.01
CA GLY A 283 -14.17 6.85 8.64
C GLY A 283 -13.09 7.78 9.22
N PRO A 284 -12.63 7.55 10.45
CA PRO A 284 -11.57 8.36 11.05
C PRO A 284 -10.20 8.06 10.44
N ASP A 285 -9.24 8.97 10.58
CA ASP A 285 -7.87 8.77 10.11
C ASP A 285 -7.10 7.76 11.00
N LEU A 286 -7.53 7.57 12.26
CA LEU A 286 -6.93 6.65 13.21
C LEU A 286 -7.98 6.09 14.18
N ILE A 287 -7.90 4.79 14.48
CA ILE A 287 -8.66 4.17 15.56
C ILE A 287 -7.69 3.59 16.57
N PHE A 288 -7.77 4.06 17.81
CA PHE A 288 -7.07 3.53 18.96
C PHE A 288 -8.07 2.77 19.84
N GLN A 289 -7.78 1.52 20.14
CA GLN A 289 -8.75 0.64 20.78
C GLN A 289 -8.09 -0.23 21.86
N GLU A 290 -8.77 -0.41 22.99
CA GLU A 290 -8.46 -1.46 23.97
C GLU A 290 -9.03 -2.84 23.55
N TRP A 291 -8.25 -3.88 23.83
CA TRP A 291 -8.62 -5.26 23.53
C TRP A 291 -9.83 -5.76 24.32
N LYS A 292 -9.96 -5.33 25.59
CA LYS A 292 -11.10 -5.64 26.44
C LYS A 292 -11.91 -4.38 26.77
N ILE A 293 -13.00 -4.18 26.03
CA ILE A 293 -13.93 -3.07 26.22
C ILE A 293 -15.33 -3.57 26.63
N PRO A 294 -16.13 -2.76 27.34
CA PRO A 294 -17.51 -3.10 27.73
C PRO A 294 -18.47 -3.25 26.54
N LYS A 295 -19.59 -3.93 26.81
CA LYS A 295 -20.73 -4.23 25.91
C LYS A 295 -20.38 -5.12 24.70
N VAL A 296 -19.39 -4.72 23.91
CA VAL A 296 -18.86 -5.43 22.75
C VAL A 296 -17.40 -5.78 23.03
N THR A 297 -16.97 -7.02 22.78
CA THR A 297 -15.56 -7.39 22.98
C THR A 297 -14.66 -6.68 21.96
N GLY A 298 -13.38 -6.44 22.28
CA GLY A 298 -12.49 -5.78 21.34
C GLY A 298 -12.35 -6.50 19.98
N PRO A 299 -12.23 -7.84 19.95
CA PRO A 299 -12.27 -8.61 18.69
C PRO A 299 -13.55 -8.43 17.88
N LEU A 300 -14.72 -8.34 18.54
CA LEU A 300 -15.99 -8.10 17.85
C LEU A 300 -16.07 -6.68 17.31
N PHE A 301 -15.67 -5.68 18.10
CA PHE A 301 -15.61 -4.29 17.65
C PHE A 301 -14.70 -4.15 16.42
N LEU A 302 -13.52 -4.77 16.44
CA LEU A 302 -12.57 -4.71 15.34
C LEU A 302 -13.17 -5.28 14.04
N GLN A 303 -13.86 -6.43 14.13
CA GLN A 303 -14.55 -7.03 12.98
C GLN A 303 -15.65 -6.12 12.44
N LYS A 304 -16.55 -5.62 13.32
CA LYS A 304 -17.67 -4.76 12.91
C LYS A 304 -17.20 -3.41 12.36
N ALA A 305 -16.19 -2.80 12.96
CA ALA A 305 -15.66 -1.52 12.50
C ALA A 305 -15.02 -1.63 11.12
N ARG A 306 -14.47 -2.80 10.75
CA ARG A 306 -13.94 -3.08 9.40
C ARG A 306 -15.03 -3.21 8.34
N GLU A 307 -16.24 -3.57 8.72
CA GLU A 307 -17.39 -3.64 7.81
C GLU A 307 -18.09 -2.27 7.64
N LYS A 308 -17.99 -1.41 8.66
CA LYS A 308 -18.46 -0.03 8.64
C LYS A 308 -17.40 0.94 8.11
N ASN A 309 -17.49 2.23 8.45
CA ASN A 309 -16.60 3.26 7.93
C ASN A 309 -15.15 3.17 8.47
N GLY A 310 -14.85 2.27 9.40
CA GLY A 310 -13.48 1.99 9.89
C GLY A 310 -12.63 1.09 8.99
N LYS A 311 -13.13 0.65 7.83
CA LYS A 311 -12.46 -0.29 6.91
C LYS A 311 -11.04 0.10 6.47
N ASN A 312 -10.81 1.39 6.26
CA ASN A 312 -9.53 1.92 5.76
C ASN A 312 -8.63 2.48 6.88
N SER A 313 -9.20 2.73 8.05
CA SER A 313 -8.49 3.34 9.17
C SER A 313 -7.42 2.38 9.72
N PRO A 314 -6.17 2.83 9.96
CA PRO A 314 -5.23 2.06 10.75
C PRO A 314 -5.76 1.88 12.18
N PHE A 315 -5.61 0.66 12.71
CA PHE A 315 -5.95 0.36 14.10
C PHE A 315 -4.68 0.20 14.92
N ILE A 316 -4.62 0.91 16.05
CA ILE A 316 -3.68 0.66 17.12
C ILE A 316 -4.44 -0.04 18.24
N VAL A 317 -4.06 -1.27 18.55
CA VAL A 317 -4.62 -1.99 19.70
C VAL A 317 -3.70 -1.81 20.90
N CYS A 318 -4.26 -1.34 22.01
CA CYS A 318 -3.53 -1.15 23.25
C CYS A 318 -4.03 -2.13 24.30
N SER A 319 -3.16 -2.96 24.88
CA SER A 319 -3.57 -3.89 25.93
C SER A 319 -2.41 -4.49 26.72
N SER A 320 -2.67 -4.95 27.93
CA SER A 320 -1.80 -5.85 28.72
C SER A 320 -2.19 -7.33 28.57
N LEU A 321 -3.30 -7.63 27.89
CA LEU A 321 -3.92 -8.95 27.86
C LEU A 321 -3.70 -9.71 26.55
N ILE A 322 -3.01 -9.12 25.57
CA ILE A 322 -2.73 -9.77 24.30
C ILE A 322 -1.62 -10.81 24.51
N ASP A 323 -1.96 -12.07 24.28
CA ASP A 323 -1.01 -13.16 24.33
C ASP A 323 -0.60 -13.63 22.92
N LYS A 324 0.20 -14.71 22.85
CA LYS A 324 0.67 -15.25 21.56
C LYS A 324 -0.46 -15.88 20.73
N ALA A 325 -1.54 -16.34 21.36
CA ALA A 325 -2.69 -16.96 20.68
C ALA A 325 -3.58 -15.91 19.99
N ASP A 326 -3.54 -14.65 20.41
CA ASP A 326 -4.28 -13.56 19.76
C ASP A 326 -3.62 -13.03 18.48
N VAL A 327 -2.30 -13.21 18.35
CA VAL A 327 -1.50 -12.67 17.23
C VAL A 327 -2.02 -13.08 15.83
N PRO A 328 -2.41 -14.35 15.58
CA PRO A 328 -3.00 -14.72 14.29
C PRO A 328 -4.25 -13.92 13.94
N PHE A 329 -5.14 -13.68 14.91
CA PHE A 329 -6.36 -12.91 14.70
C PHE A 329 -6.06 -11.42 14.44
N LEU A 330 -5.16 -10.81 15.23
CA LEU A 330 -4.73 -9.42 15.02
C LEU A 330 -4.16 -9.20 13.61
N ARG A 331 -3.35 -10.16 13.13
CA ARG A 331 -2.82 -10.15 11.76
C ARG A 331 -3.91 -10.30 10.72
N GLU A 332 -4.85 -11.21 10.95
CA GLU A 332 -5.98 -11.44 10.06
C GLU A 332 -6.85 -10.17 9.89
N MET A 333 -7.08 -9.44 10.98
CA MET A 333 -7.86 -8.20 10.98
C MET A 333 -7.09 -6.96 10.47
N GLY A 334 -5.82 -7.14 10.10
CA GLY A 334 -4.97 -6.07 9.58
C GLY A 334 -4.73 -4.95 10.61
N VAL A 335 -4.55 -5.29 11.89
CA VAL A 335 -4.15 -4.33 12.92
C VAL A 335 -2.79 -3.74 12.55
N ALA A 336 -2.69 -2.41 12.58
CA ALA A 336 -1.47 -1.71 12.16
C ALA A 336 -0.37 -1.82 13.21
N GLN A 337 -0.73 -1.70 14.50
CA GLN A 337 0.21 -1.81 15.59
C GLN A 337 -0.46 -2.29 16.89
N VAL A 338 0.32 -2.97 17.73
CA VAL A 338 -0.05 -3.29 19.10
C VAL A 338 0.88 -2.53 20.05
N ILE A 339 0.32 -1.85 21.05
CA ILE A 339 1.06 -1.16 22.12
C ILE A 339 0.74 -1.85 23.44
N GLN A 340 1.78 -2.20 24.21
CA GLN A 340 1.58 -2.84 25.51
C GLN A 340 1.36 -1.81 26.62
N LYS A 341 0.45 -2.13 27.54
CA LYS A 341 0.27 -1.37 28.80
C LYS A 341 1.32 -1.84 29.83
N PRO A 342 1.85 -0.94 30.70
CA PRO A 342 1.49 0.47 30.87
C PRO A 342 2.02 1.36 29.75
N LEU A 343 1.25 2.40 29.40
CA LEU A 343 1.62 3.32 28.33
C LEU A 343 2.80 4.20 28.76
N GLN A 344 3.92 4.05 28.06
CA GLN A 344 5.01 5.01 28.14
C GLN A 344 4.81 6.09 27.09
N ARG A 345 4.84 7.36 27.52
CA ARG A 345 4.55 8.52 26.65
C ARG A 345 5.35 8.53 25.35
N ASN A 346 6.65 8.27 25.43
CA ASN A 346 7.54 8.26 24.26
C ASN A 346 7.20 7.10 23.29
N GLU A 347 6.88 5.92 23.82
CA GLU A 347 6.50 4.75 23.01
C GLU A 347 5.14 4.98 22.33
N LEU A 348 4.20 5.62 23.02
CA LEU A 348 2.89 5.99 22.46
C LEU A 348 3.03 6.99 21.30
N ILE A 349 3.76 8.09 21.50
CA ILE A 349 3.97 9.12 20.46
C ILE A 349 4.67 8.50 19.25
N LYS A 350 5.75 7.75 19.47
CA LYS A 350 6.47 7.03 18.39
C LYS A 350 5.58 6.03 17.68
N GLY A 351 4.75 5.29 18.42
CA GLY A 351 3.84 4.30 17.86
C GLY A 351 2.74 4.91 16.99
N ILE A 352 2.16 6.03 17.42
CA ILE A 352 1.19 6.79 16.62
C ILE A 352 1.87 7.35 15.36
N ALA A 353 3.00 8.04 15.51
CA ALA A 353 3.75 8.60 14.39
C ALA A 353 4.13 7.51 13.37
N TRP A 354 4.71 6.40 13.84
CA TRP A 354 5.06 5.25 13.00
C TRP A 354 3.84 4.70 12.26
N THR A 355 2.72 4.50 12.96
CA THR A 355 1.48 4.00 12.35
C THR A 355 1.01 4.90 11.20
N ILE A 356 1.02 6.22 11.39
CA ILE A 356 0.60 7.19 10.36
C ILE A 356 1.61 7.25 9.20
N GLN A 357 2.91 7.21 9.48
CA GLN A 357 3.94 7.15 8.44
C GLN A 357 3.77 5.92 7.56
N GLN A 358 3.60 4.74 8.19
CA GLN A 358 3.39 3.49 7.48
C GLN A 358 2.04 3.45 6.75
N ASP A 359 1.03 4.17 7.23
CA ASP A 359 -0.23 4.32 6.52
C ASP A 359 -0.11 5.20 5.27
N ARG A 360 0.72 6.25 5.28
CA ARG A 360 0.93 7.09 4.09
C ARG A 360 1.94 6.52 3.11
N ARG A 361 3.04 6.00 3.64
CA ARG A 361 4.20 5.52 2.90
C ARG A 361 4.66 4.20 3.54
N PRO A 362 4.00 3.09 3.20
CA PRO A 362 4.37 1.79 3.75
C PRO A 362 5.79 1.43 3.30
N THR A 363 6.67 1.22 4.27
CA THR A 363 8.03 0.70 4.08
C THR A 363 8.20 -0.65 4.78
N ASP A 364 7.44 -0.87 5.86
CA ASP A 364 7.39 -2.15 6.55
C ASP A 364 6.52 -3.16 5.79
N LYS A 365 6.90 -4.44 5.92
CA LYS A 365 6.21 -5.58 5.32
C LYS A 365 4.71 -5.59 5.66
N ILE A 366 4.34 -5.47 6.93
CA ILE A 366 2.94 -5.57 7.38
C ILE A 366 2.12 -4.41 6.81
N ALA A 367 2.70 -3.21 6.80
CA ALA A 367 2.06 -2.03 6.22
C ALA A 367 1.84 -2.17 4.71
N LEU A 368 2.85 -2.68 3.98
CA LEU A 368 2.73 -2.97 2.55
C LEU A 368 1.61 -3.99 2.27
N GLU A 369 1.59 -5.12 2.99
CA GLU A 369 0.53 -6.11 2.82
C GLU A 369 -0.86 -5.53 3.10
N ARG A 370 -1.01 -4.73 4.16
CA ARG A 370 -2.27 -4.07 4.50
C ARG A 370 -2.75 -3.15 3.38
N LYS A 371 -1.86 -2.35 2.80
CA LYS A 371 -2.20 -1.43 1.70
C LYS A 371 -2.55 -2.17 0.41
N ILE A 372 -1.84 -3.26 0.10
CA ILE A 372 -2.20 -4.13 -1.03
C ILE A 372 -3.61 -4.69 -0.82
N ARG A 373 -3.90 -5.28 0.34
CA ARG A 373 -5.23 -5.84 0.65
C ARG A 373 -6.34 -4.79 0.60
N GLN A 374 -6.09 -3.57 1.10
CA GLN A 374 -7.04 -2.45 0.99
C GLN A 374 -7.34 -2.08 -0.47
N ALA A 375 -6.31 -1.97 -1.32
CA ALA A 375 -6.47 -1.67 -2.73
C ALA A 375 -7.21 -2.80 -3.48
N LEU A 376 -6.88 -4.07 -3.19
CA LEU A 376 -7.58 -5.24 -3.74
C LEU A 376 -9.06 -5.27 -3.34
N ALA A 377 -9.37 -5.02 -2.07
CA ALA A 377 -10.76 -4.95 -1.57
C ALA A 377 -11.56 -3.83 -2.26
N GLN A 378 -10.90 -2.72 -2.61
CA GLN A 378 -11.50 -1.60 -3.36
C GLN A 378 -11.51 -1.83 -4.89
N LYS A 379 -11.01 -2.98 -5.37
CA LYS A 379 -10.84 -3.31 -6.80
C LYS A 379 -9.98 -2.31 -7.57
N LYS A 380 -9.07 -1.62 -6.87
CA LYS A 380 -8.07 -0.72 -7.46
C LYS A 380 -6.81 -1.52 -7.78
N PHE A 381 -6.87 -2.31 -8.85
CA PHE A 381 -5.82 -3.26 -9.19
C PHE A 381 -4.50 -2.58 -9.55
N GLU A 382 -4.54 -1.44 -10.24
CA GLU A 382 -3.35 -0.65 -10.58
C GLU A 382 -2.60 -0.18 -9.34
N ASP A 383 -3.31 0.42 -8.37
CA ASP A 383 -2.75 0.84 -7.08
C ASP A 383 -2.14 -0.33 -6.29
N ALA A 384 -2.83 -1.49 -6.32
CA ALA A 384 -2.37 -2.71 -5.69
C ALA A 384 -1.08 -3.23 -6.35
N GLU A 385 -1.00 -3.23 -7.68
CA GLU A 385 0.16 -3.71 -8.44
C GLU A 385 1.40 -2.85 -8.22
N VAL A 386 1.27 -1.52 -8.11
CA VAL A 386 2.41 -0.64 -7.77
C VAL A 386 3.02 -1.02 -6.43
N THR A 387 2.17 -1.22 -5.41
CA THR A 387 2.63 -1.59 -4.05
C THR A 387 3.12 -3.05 -4.00
N LEU A 388 2.50 -3.94 -4.78
CA LEU A 388 2.90 -5.33 -4.91
C LEU A 388 4.28 -5.46 -5.55
N ASN A 389 4.58 -4.70 -6.61
CA ASN A 389 5.89 -4.76 -7.27
C ASN A 389 7.01 -4.37 -6.29
N LEU A 390 6.76 -3.35 -5.46
CA LEU A 390 7.66 -3.01 -4.35
C LEU A 390 7.82 -4.20 -3.39
N TYR A 391 6.71 -4.79 -2.94
CA TYR A 391 6.75 -5.93 -2.03
C TYR A 391 7.48 -7.17 -2.60
N LEU A 392 7.29 -7.47 -3.89
CA LEU A 392 7.91 -8.61 -4.55
C LEU A 392 9.40 -8.42 -4.81
N ALA A 393 9.85 -7.18 -5.01
CA ALA A 393 11.25 -6.84 -5.20
C ALA A 393 12.08 -6.99 -3.91
N ASP A 394 11.46 -6.98 -2.72
CA ASP A 394 12.19 -7.01 -1.45
C ASP A 394 12.86 -8.37 -1.22
N PRO A 395 14.19 -8.47 -1.15
CA PRO A 395 14.86 -9.72 -0.84
C PRO A 395 14.62 -10.19 0.61
N ALA A 396 14.29 -9.29 1.55
CA ALA A 396 14.02 -9.63 2.95
C ALA A 396 12.68 -10.34 3.14
N ILE A 397 11.77 -10.22 2.17
CA ILE A 397 10.46 -10.87 2.22
C ILE A 397 10.59 -12.31 1.70
N GLY A 398 10.31 -13.27 2.58
CA GLY A 398 10.37 -14.70 2.25
C GLY A 398 9.42 -15.11 1.12
N ALA A 399 9.83 -16.10 0.33
CA ALA A 399 9.11 -16.57 -0.85
C ALA A 399 7.64 -16.94 -0.55
N GLY A 400 7.37 -17.58 0.59
CA GLY A 400 5.99 -17.95 0.97
C GLY A 400 5.04 -16.76 1.09
N HIS A 401 5.52 -15.63 1.62
CA HIS A 401 4.73 -14.41 1.72
C HIS A 401 4.47 -13.77 0.35
N LYS A 402 5.47 -13.78 -0.54
CA LYS A 402 5.32 -13.29 -1.92
C LYS A 402 4.25 -14.10 -2.67
N GLN A 403 4.22 -15.42 -2.49
CA GLN A 403 3.21 -16.26 -3.11
C GLN A 403 1.81 -16.03 -2.52
N LEU A 404 1.70 -15.80 -1.20
CA LEU A 404 0.41 -15.44 -0.60
C LEU A 404 -0.19 -14.18 -1.23
N ILE A 405 0.57 -13.09 -1.36
CA ILE A 405 0.02 -11.85 -1.94
C ILE A 405 -0.31 -12.02 -3.44
N ARG A 406 0.47 -12.82 -4.19
CA ARG A 406 0.11 -13.21 -5.57
C ARG A 406 -1.19 -13.99 -5.63
N ALA A 407 -1.41 -14.90 -4.68
CA ALA A 407 -2.68 -15.62 -4.55
C ALA A 407 -3.83 -14.64 -4.26
N GLU A 408 -3.64 -13.66 -3.37
CA GLU A 408 -4.67 -12.64 -3.06
C GLU A 408 -5.04 -11.81 -4.30
N LEU A 409 -4.04 -11.39 -5.11
CA LEU A 409 -4.28 -10.70 -6.37
C LEU A 409 -5.05 -11.58 -7.37
N ALA A 410 -4.61 -12.84 -7.55
CA ALA A 410 -5.27 -13.78 -8.46
C ALA A 410 -6.73 -14.03 -8.02
N TYR A 411 -6.97 -14.22 -6.72
CA TYR A 411 -8.31 -14.35 -6.16
C TYR A 411 -9.16 -13.12 -6.45
N ALA A 412 -8.63 -11.91 -6.23
CA ALA A 412 -9.35 -10.66 -6.48
C ALA A 412 -9.68 -10.44 -7.98
N LYS A 413 -8.85 -10.98 -8.89
CA LYS A 413 -9.11 -11.01 -10.35
C LYS A 413 -10.07 -12.13 -10.78
N GLY A 414 -10.45 -13.04 -9.87
CA GLY A 414 -11.30 -14.20 -10.17
C GLY A 414 -10.58 -15.40 -10.78
N GLU A 415 -9.24 -15.40 -10.76
CA GLU A 415 -8.37 -16.45 -11.27
C GLU A 415 -8.14 -17.52 -10.19
N PHE A 416 -9.20 -18.23 -9.80
CA PHE A 416 -9.20 -19.09 -8.61
C PHE A 416 -8.23 -20.28 -8.69
N GLU A 417 -8.01 -20.86 -9.86
CA GLU A 417 -7.02 -21.95 -10.02
C GLU A 417 -5.59 -21.47 -9.76
N LYS A 418 -5.22 -20.30 -10.30
CA LYS A 418 -3.92 -19.69 -10.01
C LYS A 418 -3.80 -19.31 -8.53
N SER A 419 -4.87 -18.78 -7.94
CA SER A 419 -4.92 -18.49 -6.50
C SER A 419 -4.61 -19.74 -5.67
N ARG A 420 -5.22 -20.89 -6.01
CA ARG A 420 -4.95 -22.17 -5.35
C ARG A 420 -3.49 -22.54 -5.46
N ASP A 421 -2.94 -22.51 -6.67
CA ASP A 421 -1.57 -22.95 -6.92
C ASP A 421 -0.55 -22.08 -6.17
N PHE A 422 -0.77 -20.76 -6.15
CA PHE A 422 0.03 -19.83 -5.35
C PHE A 422 -0.14 -20.05 -3.84
N CYS A 423 -1.34 -20.35 -3.34
CA CYS A 423 -1.56 -20.71 -1.93
C CYS A 423 -0.79 -21.98 -1.53
N VAL A 424 -0.81 -23.01 -2.39
CA VAL A 424 -0.05 -24.25 -2.15
C VAL A 424 1.45 -23.96 -2.11
N GLU A 425 1.94 -23.14 -3.02
CA GLU A 425 3.34 -22.73 -3.04
C GLU A 425 3.71 -21.84 -1.83
N ALA A 426 2.79 -21.00 -1.37
CA ALA A 426 2.95 -20.23 -0.15
C ALA A 426 3.14 -21.13 1.08
N MET A 427 2.31 -22.18 1.22
CA MET A 427 2.43 -23.16 2.32
C MET A 427 3.75 -23.93 2.27
N LYS A 428 4.20 -24.35 1.08
CA LYS A 428 5.48 -25.07 0.94
C LYS A 428 6.68 -24.22 1.37
N ASN A 429 6.68 -22.94 1.04
CA ASN A 429 7.83 -22.05 1.27
C ASN A 429 7.79 -21.32 2.62
N GLY A 430 6.61 -21.07 3.19
CA GLY A 430 6.42 -20.26 4.40
C GLY A 430 5.76 -20.99 5.57
N GLY A 431 5.37 -22.26 5.37
CA GLY A 431 4.54 -23.00 6.30
C GLY A 431 3.09 -22.53 6.30
N GLU A 432 2.30 -23.14 7.17
CA GLU A 432 0.89 -22.80 7.32
C GLU A 432 0.73 -21.52 8.12
N SER A 433 -0.04 -20.59 7.56
CA SER A 433 -0.47 -19.38 8.28
C SER A 433 -1.97 -19.21 8.12
N ILE A 434 -2.58 -18.52 9.09
CA ILE A 434 -4.01 -18.21 9.08
C ILE A 434 -4.46 -17.53 7.77
N LEU A 435 -3.64 -16.62 7.23
CA LEU A 435 -3.94 -15.90 6.00
C LEU A 435 -4.00 -16.84 4.78
N VAL A 436 -3.03 -17.76 4.68
CA VAL A 436 -2.99 -18.75 3.58
C VAL A 436 -4.17 -19.73 3.70
N LEU A 437 -4.45 -20.23 4.91
CA LEU A 437 -5.57 -21.15 5.15
C LEU A 437 -6.92 -20.50 4.81
N ASN A 438 -7.13 -19.25 5.22
CA ASN A 438 -8.34 -18.51 4.88
C ASN A 438 -8.50 -18.31 3.38
N LEU A 439 -7.44 -17.84 2.70
CA LEU A 439 -7.49 -17.58 1.28
C LEU A 439 -7.69 -18.87 0.48
N LEU A 440 -7.01 -19.94 0.87
CA LEU A 440 -7.17 -21.26 0.26
C LEU A 440 -8.58 -21.79 0.49
N GLY A 441 -9.13 -21.67 1.69
CA GLY A 441 -10.52 -22.04 1.99
C GLY A 441 -11.51 -21.29 1.09
N LYS A 442 -11.39 -19.96 1.00
CA LYS A 442 -12.19 -19.12 0.10
C LYS A 442 -12.02 -19.52 -1.36
N THR A 443 -10.78 -19.79 -1.79
CA THR A 443 -10.47 -20.21 -3.16
C THR A 443 -11.12 -21.56 -3.49
N MET A 444 -11.02 -22.54 -2.60
CA MET A 444 -11.63 -23.86 -2.77
C MET A 444 -13.15 -23.79 -2.79
N LEU A 445 -13.74 -22.90 -1.99
CA LEU A 445 -15.18 -22.63 -2.02
C LEU A 445 -15.62 -22.11 -3.40
N GLN A 446 -14.87 -21.17 -4.00
CA GLN A 446 -15.12 -20.69 -5.36
C GLN A 446 -14.95 -21.77 -6.44
N LEU A 447 -14.05 -22.73 -6.20
CA LEU A 447 -13.84 -23.91 -7.06
C LEU A 447 -14.83 -25.06 -6.76
N ARG A 448 -15.80 -24.87 -5.85
CA ARG A 448 -16.79 -25.88 -5.42
C ARG A 448 -16.19 -27.15 -4.82
N VAL A 449 -14.98 -27.08 -4.26
CA VAL A 449 -14.32 -28.18 -3.53
C VAL A 449 -14.59 -28.04 -2.02
N LEU A 450 -15.81 -28.36 -1.61
CA LEU A 450 -16.36 -28.04 -0.29
C LEU A 450 -15.59 -28.69 0.87
N ASP A 451 -15.26 -29.98 0.80
CA ASP A 451 -14.54 -30.69 1.86
C ASP A 451 -13.15 -30.08 2.14
N THR A 452 -12.46 -29.66 1.08
CA THR A 452 -11.12 -29.05 1.23
C THR A 452 -11.24 -27.64 1.78
N ALA A 453 -12.26 -26.88 1.33
CA ALA A 453 -12.55 -25.56 1.88
C ALA A 453 -12.82 -25.64 3.39
N LEU A 454 -13.68 -26.57 3.81
CA LEU A 454 -14.02 -26.79 5.21
C LEU A 454 -12.79 -27.12 6.05
N LYS A 455 -11.95 -28.08 5.63
CA LYS A 455 -10.70 -28.43 6.32
C LYS A 455 -9.76 -27.23 6.48
N CYS A 456 -9.67 -26.36 5.46
CA CYS A 456 -8.84 -25.15 5.55
C CYS A 456 -9.39 -24.20 6.62
N PHE A 457 -10.71 -23.97 6.62
CA PHE A 457 -11.35 -23.11 7.60
C PHE A 457 -11.30 -23.66 9.01
N GLU A 458 -11.52 -24.96 9.23
CA GLU A 458 -11.37 -25.59 10.56
C GLU A 458 -9.98 -25.39 11.15
N ARG A 459 -8.94 -25.50 10.31
CA ARG A 459 -7.55 -25.27 10.72
C ARG A 459 -7.30 -23.80 11.03
N ALA A 460 -7.81 -22.89 10.21
CA ALA A 460 -7.73 -21.45 10.49
C ALA A 460 -8.51 -21.07 11.77
N GLN A 461 -9.66 -21.71 12.03
CA GLN A 461 -10.50 -21.50 13.20
C GLN A 461 -9.81 -21.92 14.49
N LYS A 462 -9.01 -23.00 14.45
CA LYS A 462 -8.14 -23.38 15.59
C LYS A 462 -7.10 -22.32 15.93
N LEU A 463 -6.65 -21.53 14.95
CA LEU A 463 -5.67 -20.46 15.15
C LEU A 463 -6.32 -19.13 15.58
N ALA A 464 -7.53 -18.85 15.12
CA ALA A 464 -8.30 -17.67 15.51
C ALA A 464 -9.79 -18.00 15.68
N PRO A 465 -10.21 -18.37 16.90
CA PRO A 465 -11.57 -18.86 17.17
C PRO A 465 -12.68 -17.79 17.10
N GLN A 466 -12.34 -16.51 17.02
CA GLN A 466 -13.31 -15.41 17.15
C GLN A 466 -13.76 -14.81 15.81
N ASN A 467 -13.35 -15.41 14.68
CA ASN A 467 -13.71 -14.89 13.36
C ASN A 467 -15.14 -15.29 12.97
N ILE A 468 -16.05 -14.32 12.96
CA ILE A 468 -17.47 -14.52 12.67
C ILE A 468 -17.69 -14.93 11.21
N GLU A 469 -17.06 -14.22 10.28
CA GLU A 469 -17.20 -14.48 8.85
C GLU A 469 -16.76 -15.91 8.50
N ARG A 470 -15.72 -16.42 9.15
CA ARG A 470 -15.28 -17.81 8.97
C ARG A 470 -16.29 -18.81 9.54
N LEU A 471 -16.85 -18.56 10.71
CA LEU A 471 -17.88 -19.42 11.31
C LEU A 471 -19.12 -19.51 10.41
N CYS A 472 -19.58 -18.37 9.88
CA CYS A 472 -20.65 -18.30 8.89
C CYS A 472 -20.33 -19.11 7.64
N GLN A 473 -19.14 -18.93 7.04
CA GLN A 473 -18.71 -19.69 5.86
C GLN A 473 -18.64 -21.20 6.14
N MET A 474 -18.17 -21.62 7.31
CA MET A 474 -18.16 -23.03 7.71
C MET A 474 -19.59 -23.57 7.86
N ALA A 475 -20.50 -22.82 8.48
CA ALA A 475 -21.90 -23.22 8.62
C ALA A 475 -22.59 -23.39 7.26
N GLU A 476 -22.40 -22.42 6.35
CA GLU A 476 -22.90 -22.48 4.97
C GLU A 476 -22.37 -23.74 4.25
N ILE A 477 -21.09 -24.09 4.41
CA ILE A 477 -20.50 -25.30 3.83
C ILE A 477 -21.08 -26.57 4.45
N HIS A 478 -21.20 -26.64 5.78
CA HIS A 478 -21.80 -27.78 6.47
C HIS A 478 -23.24 -28.02 6.00
N ALA A 479 -24.01 -26.95 5.83
CA ALA A 479 -25.37 -27.05 5.31
C ALA A 479 -25.43 -27.55 3.86
N GLU A 480 -24.49 -27.15 2.99
CA GLU A 480 -24.38 -27.69 1.62
C GLU A 480 -23.95 -29.17 1.58
N LEU A 481 -23.27 -29.64 2.64
CA LEU A 481 -22.88 -31.05 2.83
C LEU A 481 -23.94 -31.87 3.61
N ASP A 482 -25.14 -31.32 3.81
CA ASP A 482 -26.24 -31.91 4.60
C ASP A 482 -25.92 -32.15 6.10
N HIS A 483 -24.82 -31.61 6.61
CA HIS A 483 -24.41 -31.62 8.02
C HIS A 483 -25.16 -30.52 8.82
N THR A 484 -26.47 -30.70 8.97
CA THR A 484 -27.35 -29.65 9.51
C THR A 484 -27.12 -29.34 10.99
N GLU A 485 -26.81 -30.35 11.81
CA GLU A 485 -26.53 -30.15 13.24
C GLU A 485 -25.26 -29.33 13.46
N GLU A 486 -24.19 -29.66 12.74
CA GLU A 486 -22.91 -28.93 12.79
C GLU A 486 -23.06 -27.50 12.28
N SER A 487 -23.83 -27.30 11.20
CA SER A 487 -24.17 -25.97 10.69
C SER A 487 -24.88 -25.13 11.76
N ASN A 488 -25.91 -25.66 12.40
CA ASN A 488 -26.67 -24.92 13.41
C ASN A 488 -25.80 -24.59 14.63
N ALA A 489 -24.99 -25.54 15.11
CA ALA A 489 -24.07 -25.32 16.22
C ALA A 489 -23.01 -24.24 15.94
N LEU A 490 -22.60 -24.04 14.69
CA LEU A 490 -21.71 -22.95 14.30
C LEU A 490 -22.43 -21.59 14.30
N LEU A 491 -23.69 -21.54 13.86
CA LEU A 491 -24.49 -20.31 13.88
C LEU A 491 -24.89 -19.89 15.30
N GLU A 492 -25.18 -20.85 16.18
CA GLU A 492 -25.38 -20.57 17.62
C GLU A 492 -24.12 -19.94 18.24
N LYS A 493 -22.93 -20.43 17.87
CA LYS A 493 -21.67 -19.78 18.29
C LYS A 493 -21.51 -18.37 17.76
N VAL A 494 -22.02 -18.08 16.55
CA VAL A 494 -22.02 -16.71 16.03
C VAL A 494 -22.94 -15.82 16.87
N ASP A 495 -24.15 -16.29 17.20
CA ASP A 495 -25.08 -15.55 18.06
C ASP A 495 -24.47 -15.31 19.47
N ASP A 496 -23.75 -16.29 20.02
CA ASP A 496 -23.07 -16.16 21.31
C ASP A 496 -21.99 -15.07 21.29
N ILE A 497 -21.25 -14.95 20.17
CA ILE A 497 -20.24 -13.91 19.97
C ILE A 497 -20.92 -12.57 19.72
N ASP A 498 -21.93 -12.52 18.85
CA ASP A 498 -22.59 -11.32 18.35
C ASP A 498 -24.12 -11.41 18.42
N LYS A 499 -24.64 -11.18 19.63
CA LYS A 499 -26.06 -11.34 19.96
C LYS A 499 -27.03 -10.43 19.22
N THR A 500 -26.53 -9.34 18.65
CA THR A 500 -27.34 -8.31 18.00
C THR A 500 -26.93 -8.13 16.54
N GLY A 501 -26.19 -9.07 15.97
CA GLY A 501 -25.68 -8.99 14.62
C GLY A 501 -26.49 -9.81 13.63
N ASP A 502 -26.67 -9.26 12.44
CA ASP A 502 -27.42 -9.91 11.36
C ASP A 502 -26.66 -11.07 10.70
N LYS A 503 -25.37 -11.26 10.99
CA LYS A 503 -24.51 -12.22 10.27
C LYS A 503 -24.98 -13.68 10.34
N ALA A 504 -25.46 -14.11 11.51
CA ALA A 504 -26.00 -15.45 11.66
C ALA A 504 -27.29 -15.60 10.86
N ASP A 505 -28.19 -14.62 10.94
CA ASP A 505 -29.46 -14.60 10.22
C ASP A 505 -29.29 -14.49 8.70
N GLU A 506 -28.34 -13.68 8.23
CA GLU A 506 -27.91 -13.65 6.83
C GLU A 506 -27.48 -15.05 6.37
N SER A 507 -26.71 -15.76 7.19
CA SER A 507 -26.24 -17.11 6.87
C SER A 507 -27.40 -18.11 6.87
N ARG A 508 -28.33 -18.01 7.83
CA ARG A 508 -29.57 -18.82 7.84
C ARG A 508 -30.41 -18.59 6.59
N ALA A 509 -30.55 -17.33 6.16
CA ALA A 509 -31.29 -16.99 4.94
C ALA A 509 -30.62 -17.59 3.69
N LYS A 510 -29.29 -17.49 3.56
CA LYS A 510 -28.53 -18.13 2.47
C LYS A 510 -28.70 -19.65 2.47
N ILE A 511 -28.65 -20.28 3.65
CA ILE A 511 -28.83 -21.73 3.82
C ILE A 511 -30.27 -22.15 3.44
N ALA A 512 -31.29 -21.41 3.88
CA ALA A 512 -32.68 -21.68 3.52
C ALA A 512 -32.89 -21.61 1.98
N LEU A 513 -32.33 -20.60 1.33
CA LEU A 513 -32.34 -20.46 -0.14
C LEU A 513 -31.60 -21.61 -0.84
N ALA A 514 -30.47 -22.03 -0.29
CA ALA A 514 -29.69 -23.15 -0.81
C ALA A 514 -30.44 -24.49 -0.72
N LYS A 515 -31.18 -24.71 0.37
CA LYS A 515 -32.02 -25.90 0.60
C LYS A 515 -33.35 -25.85 -0.16
N GLY A 516 -33.68 -24.73 -0.79
CA GLY A 516 -34.91 -24.55 -1.55
C GLY A 516 -36.15 -24.35 -0.67
N ASP A 517 -35.98 -23.72 0.49
CA ASP A 517 -37.07 -23.31 1.38
C ASP A 517 -37.30 -21.78 1.26
N PRO A 518 -38.09 -21.33 0.27
CA PRO A 518 -38.24 -19.90 0.01
C PRO A 518 -39.05 -19.19 1.09
N ASN A 519 -39.90 -19.90 1.82
CA ASN A 519 -40.76 -19.32 2.86
C ASN A 519 -39.94 -18.95 4.10
N SER A 520 -39.10 -19.87 4.58
CA SER A 520 -38.19 -19.58 5.70
C SER A 520 -37.19 -18.48 5.34
N ALA A 521 -36.64 -18.52 4.11
CA ALA A 521 -35.78 -17.46 3.61
C ALA A 521 -36.47 -16.09 3.62
N LYS A 522 -37.72 -16.00 3.14
CA LYS A 522 -38.50 -14.75 3.15
C LYS A 522 -38.75 -14.24 4.56
N ALA A 523 -39.07 -15.14 5.50
CA ALA A 523 -39.30 -14.77 6.89
C ALA A 523 -38.05 -14.15 7.53
N ILE A 524 -36.89 -14.79 7.37
CA ILE A 524 -35.61 -14.30 7.91
C ILE A 524 -35.19 -13.01 7.21
N MET A 525 -35.26 -12.96 5.88
CA MET A 525 -34.90 -11.75 5.11
C MET A 525 -35.79 -10.55 5.43
N SER A 526 -36.99 -10.75 5.96
CA SER A 526 -37.90 -9.67 6.37
C SER A 526 -37.47 -8.99 7.66
N SER A 527 -36.63 -9.63 8.49
CA SER A 527 -36.10 -9.06 9.73
C SER A 527 -34.69 -8.50 9.62
N LEU A 528 -34.01 -8.68 8.48
CA LEU A 528 -32.66 -8.16 8.24
C LEU A 528 -32.69 -6.66 7.91
N ASP A 529 -31.70 -5.90 8.37
CA ASP A 529 -31.54 -4.49 8.04
C ASP A 529 -31.25 -4.30 6.53
N SER A 530 -30.47 -5.21 5.94
CA SER A 530 -30.23 -5.29 4.50
C SER A 530 -30.14 -6.72 4.02
N ILE A 531 -30.66 -6.96 2.81
CA ILE A 531 -30.59 -8.26 2.12
C ILE A 531 -29.54 -8.29 1.00
N ASP A 532 -28.75 -7.22 0.84
CA ASP A 532 -27.74 -7.07 -0.22
C ASP A 532 -26.72 -8.21 -0.24
N SER A 533 -26.25 -8.60 0.95
CA SER A 533 -25.29 -9.68 1.17
C SER A 533 -25.86 -11.02 0.68
N VAL A 534 -27.12 -11.32 1.06
CA VAL A 534 -27.82 -12.54 0.66
C VAL A 534 -27.99 -12.57 -0.86
N ILE A 535 -28.48 -11.49 -1.48
CA ILE A 535 -28.66 -11.41 -2.94
C ILE A 535 -27.33 -11.55 -3.69
N SER A 536 -26.28 -10.89 -3.19
CA SER A 536 -24.93 -10.97 -3.77
C SER A 536 -24.39 -12.39 -3.71
N TYR A 537 -24.58 -13.08 -2.58
CA TYR A 537 -24.22 -14.49 -2.42
C TYR A 537 -24.95 -15.39 -3.43
N MET A 538 -26.29 -15.23 -3.57
CA MET A 538 -27.06 -16.01 -4.54
C MET A 538 -26.60 -15.79 -5.98
N ASN A 539 -26.32 -14.53 -6.33
CA ASN A 539 -25.81 -14.19 -7.65
C ASN A 539 -24.44 -14.82 -7.93
N ASN A 540 -23.52 -14.76 -6.96
CA ASN A 540 -22.19 -15.37 -7.10
C ASN A 540 -22.29 -16.89 -7.24
N ARG A 541 -23.16 -17.54 -6.45
CA ARG A 541 -23.43 -18.98 -6.54
C ARG A 541 -24.00 -19.38 -7.90
N ALA A 542 -25.00 -18.66 -8.41
CA ALA A 542 -25.58 -18.94 -9.72
C ALA A 542 -24.56 -18.76 -10.86
N ILE A 543 -23.68 -17.76 -10.77
CA ILE A 543 -22.57 -17.56 -11.72
C ILE A 543 -21.55 -18.71 -11.63
N ALA A 544 -21.21 -19.16 -10.42
CA ALA A 544 -20.30 -20.29 -10.23
C ALA A 544 -20.88 -21.60 -10.80
N MET A 545 -22.18 -21.87 -10.59
CA MET A 545 -22.88 -23.00 -11.20
C MET A 545 -22.82 -22.93 -12.73
N ALA A 546 -23.07 -21.75 -13.31
CA ALA A 546 -22.99 -21.56 -14.75
C ALA A 546 -21.59 -21.81 -15.33
N ARG A 547 -20.51 -21.42 -14.61
CA ARG A 547 -19.11 -21.74 -14.98
C ARG A 547 -18.85 -23.25 -15.00
N CYS A 548 -19.48 -23.99 -14.10
CA CYS A 548 -19.41 -25.44 -14.04
C CYS A 548 -20.37 -26.14 -15.03
N GLY A 549 -20.99 -25.40 -15.95
CA GLY A 549 -21.92 -25.96 -16.93
C GLY A 549 -23.33 -26.25 -16.39
N MET A 550 -23.60 -25.96 -15.12
CA MET A 550 -24.90 -26.19 -14.45
C MET A 550 -25.81 -24.96 -14.59
N VAL A 551 -26.02 -24.50 -15.83
CA VAL A 551 -26.78 -23.26 -16.12
C VAL A 551 -28.24 -23.35 -15.65
N GLY A 552 -28.86 -24.53 -15.79
CA GLY A 552 -30.24 -24.78 -15.34
C GLY A 552 -30.42 -24.61 -13.84
N GLU A 553 -29.48 -25.11 -13.03
CA GLU A 553 -29.51 -24.95 -11.57
C GLU A 553 -29.33 -23.48 -11.17
N GLY A 554 -28.48 -22.72 -11.87
CA GLY A 554 -28.34 -21.29 -11.65
C GLY A 554 -29.63 -20.50 -11.94
N ILE A 555 -30.36 -20.88 -13.00
CA ILE A 555 -31.68 -20.30 -13.32
C ILE A 555 -32.70 -20.62 -12.23
N ASP A 556 -32.77 -21.88 -11.78
CA ASP A 556 -33.65 -22.30 -10.69
C ASP A 556 -33.35 -21.54 -9.39
N GLN A 557 -32.06 -21.34 -9.09
CA GLN A 557 -31.62 -20.58 -7.93
C GLN A 557 -32.11 -19.12 -7.96
N TYR A 558 -32.05 -18.47 -9.12
CA TYR A 558 -32.60 -17.11 -9.27
C TYR A 558 -34.11 -17.07 -9.07
N ARG A 559 -34.86 -18.04 -9.61
CA ARG A 559 -36.31 -18.13 -9.42
C ARG A 559 -36.69 -18.25 -7.94
N LYS A 560 -36.06 -19.18 -7.22
CA LYS A 560 -36.24 -19.35 -5.77
C LYS A 560 -35.90 -18.08 -5.00
N THR A 561 -34.81 -17.41 -5.38
CA THR A 561 -34.42 -16.14 -4.76
C THR A 561 -35.51 -15.08 -4.93
N ILE A 562 -36.13 -14.97 -6.12
CA ILE A 562 -37.22 -14.01 -6.38
C ILE A 562 -38.45 -14.30 -5.50
N GLU A 563 -38.79 -15.57 -5.30
CA GLU A 563 -39.90 -15.99 -4.44
C GLU A 563 -39.66 -15.65 -2.95
N SER A 564 -38.39 -15.64 -2.52
CA SER A 564 -38.00 -15.33 -1.15
C SER A 564 -37.81 -13.85 -0.84
N ILE A 565 -37.74 -12.98 -1.84
CA ILE A 565 -37.54 -11.54 -1.58
C ILE A 565 -38.79 -10.97 -0.88
N PRO A 566 -38.64 -10.27 0.26
CA PRO A 566 -39.73 -9.56 0.91
C PRO A 566 -40.43 -8.56 -0.03
N ASP A 567 -41.77 -8.42 0.10
CA ASP A 567 -42.56 -7.61 -0.85
C ASP A 567 -42.26 -6.10 -0.76
N ASN A 568 -41.69 -5.65 0.36
CA ASN A 568 -41.22 -4.28 0.58
C ASN A 568 -39.85 -3.98 -0.06
N GLN A 569 -39.24 -4.93 -0.80
CA GLN A 569 -37.93 -4.79 -1.44
C GLN A 569 -37.99 -4.87 -2.99
N PRO A 570 -38.77 -4.00 -3.66
CA PRO A 570 -38.96 -4.08 -5.12
C PRO A 570 -37.68 -3.82 -5.92
N GLU A 571 -36.75 -3.00 -5.40
CA GLU A 571 -35.45 -2.79 -6.05
C GLU A 571 -34.64 -4.08 -6.13
N MET A 572 -34.55 -4.82 -5.02
CA MET A 572 -33.81 -6.09 -4.96
C MET A 572 -34.44 -7.12 -5.89
N LYS A 573 -35.78 -7.22 -5.89
CA LYS A 573 -36.52 -8.09 -6.80
C LYS A 573 -36.22 -7.75 -8.26
N SER A 574 -36.22 -6.46 -8.61
CA SER A 574 -35.88 -5.95 -9.94
C SER A 574 -34.43 -6.29 -10.34
N ILE A 575 -33.47 -6.23 -9.43
CA ILE A 575 -32.07 -6.62 -9.68
C ILE A 575 -31.97 -8.12 -9.99
N VAL A 576 -32.62 -8.97 -9.21
CA VAL A 576 -32.55 -10.43 -9.41
C VAL A 576 -33.26 -10.86 -10.69
N LEU A 577 -34.43 -10.28 -11.01
CA LEU A 577 -35.13 -10.50 -12.28
C LEU A 577 -34.24 -10.11 -13.48
N TYR A 578 -33.55 -8.98 -13.39
CA TYR A 578 -32.60 -8.57 -14.43
C TYR A 578 -31.47 -9.59 -14.61
N ASN A 579 -30.89 -10.11 -13.53
CA ASN A 579 -29.85 -11.15 -13.60
C ASN A 579 -30.38 -12.49 -14.13
N LEU A 580 -31.62 -12.87 -13.79
CA LEU A 580 -32.30 -14.03 -14.35
C LEU A 580 -32.51 -13.88 -15.87
N ALA A 581 -32.87 -12.68 -16.34
CA ALA A 581 -32.97 -12.41 -17.78
C ALA A 581 -31.62 -12.58 -18.49
N LEU A 582 -30.51 -12.12 -17.88
CA LEU A 582 -29.16 -12.37 -18.42
C LEU A 582 -28.82 -13.87 -18.45
N ALA A 583 -29.24 -14.63 -17.44
CA ALA A 583 -29.05 -16.08 -17.40
C ALA A 583 -29.83 -16.77 -18.54
N TYR A 584 -31.09 -16.39 -18.78
CA TYR A 584 -31.87 -16.90 -19.91
C TYR A 584 -31.26 -16.56 -21.27
N LEU A 585 -30.71 -15.35 -21.44
CA LEU A 585 -30.04 -14.98 -22.69
C LEU A 585 -28.78 -15.83 -22.96
N ARG A 586 -28.06 -16.23 -21.91
CA ARG A 586 -26.92 -17.16 -22.02
C ARG A 586 -27.35 -18.60 -22.31
N ASP A 587 -28.54 -18.97 -21.88
CA ASP A 587 -29.17 -20.27 -22.11
C ASP A 587 -30.04 -20.28 -23.39
N GLU A 588 -29.87 -19.28 -24.26
CA GLU A 588 -30.57 -19.12 -25.55
C GLU A 588 -32.12 -19.04 -25.45
N LYS A 589 -32.65 -18.73 -24.27
CA LYS A 589 -34.08 -18.60 -23.94
C LYS A 589 -34.54 -17.14 -24.01
N ALA A 590 -34.35 -16.49 -25.16
CA ALA A 590 -34.64 -15.06 -25.35
C ALA A 590 -36.08 -14.65 -25.01
N GLU A 591 -37.08 -15.48 -25.33
CA GLU A 591 -38.48 -15.19 -25.00
C GLU A 591 -38.72 -15.14 -23.48
N LEU A 592 -38.14 -16.05 -22.72
CA LEU A 592 -38.24 -16.04 -21.25
C LEU A 592 -37.51 -14.83 -20.65
N ALA A 593 -36.37 -14.43 -21.23
CA ALA A 593 -35.69 -13.21 -20.83
C ALA A 593 -36.57 -11.97 -21.04
N LYS A 594 -37.30 -11.91 -22.17
CA LYS A 594 -38.23 -10.81 -22.48
C LYS A 594 -39.40 -10.75 -21.51
N VAL A 595 -39.99 -11.90 -21.18
CA VAL A 595 -41.08 -12.00 -20.18
C VAL A 595 -40.63 -11.43 -18.83
N VAL A 596 -39.45 -11.83 -18.36
CA VAL A 596 -38.91 -11.36 -17.07
C VAL A 596 -38.61 -9.85 -17.11
N LEU A 597 -38.05 -9.34 -18.21
CA LEU A 597 -37.75 -7.90 -18.35
C LEU A 597 -38.99 -6.99 -18.48
N LEU A 598 -40.17 -7.56 -18.75
CA LEU A 598 -41.43 -6.82 -18.82
C LEU A 598 -42.16 -6.78 -17.46
N ASP A 599 -41.57 -7.35 -16.39
CA ASP A 599 -42.16 -7.30 -15.06
C ASP A 599 -42.36 -5.84 -14.58
N PRO A 600 -43.56 -5.46 -14.11
CA PRO A 600 -43.86 -4.10 -13.66
C PRO A 600 -42.92 -3.58 -12.56
N VAL A 601 -42.33 -4.47 -11.74
CA VAL A 601 -41.43 -4.08 -10.63
C VAL A 601 -40.20 -3.31 -11.12
N HIS A 602 -39.81 -3.49 -12.38
CA HIS A 602 -38.70 -2.74 -12.99
C HIS A 602 -38.98 -1.23 -13.12
N ASN A 603 -40.26 -0.83 -13.11
CA ASN A 603 -40.67 0.58 -13.21
C ASN A 603 -40.72 1.29 -11.85
N GLU A 604 -40.61 0.53 -10.74
CA GLU A 604 -40.65 1.10 -9.40
C GLU A 604 -39.33 1.80 -9.01
N THR A 605 -38.24 1.51 -9.74
CA THR A 605 -36.93 2.13 -9.50
C THR A 605 -36.29 2.68 -10.78
N LYS A 606 -36.11 4.01 -10.83
CA LYS A 606 -35.53 4.73 -11.98
C LYS A 606 -34.21 4.11 -12.48
N ARG A 607 -33.37 3.65 -11.55
CA ARG A 607 -32.06 3.05 -11.84
C ARG A 607 -32.19 1.77 -12.68
N MET A 608 -33.13 0.89 -12.35
CA MET A 608 -33.31 -0.37 -13.05
C MET A 608 -34.11 -0.20 -14.34
N THR A 609 -35.11 0.69 -14.37
CA THR A 609 -35.90 1.00 -15.57
C THR A 609 -34.99 1.34 -16.77
N ALA A 610 -33.97 2.18 -16.57
CA ALA A 610 -33.02 2.53 -17.62
C ALA A 610 -32.20 1.33 -18.14
N ARG A 611 -31.71 0.45 -17.24
CA ARG A 611 -30.93 -0.74 -17.62
C ARG A 611 -31.78 -1.75 -18.38
N VAL A 612 -33.00 -1.98 -17.92
CA VAL A 612 -33.98 -2.88 -18.52
C VAL A 612 -34.39 -2.38 -19.91
N THR A 613 -34.71 -1.10 -20.05
CA THR A 613 -35.10 -0.48 -21.33
C THR A 613 -33.97 -0.61 -22.36
N LYS A 614 -32.71 -0.38 -21.93
CA LYS A 614 -31.55 -0.54 -22.81
C LYS A 614 -31.37 -2.00 -23.27
N LEU A 615 -31.57 -2.97 -22.39
CA LEU A 615 -31.46 -4.39 -22.74
C LEU A 615 -32.60 -4.83 -23.68
N LEU A 616 -33.84 -4.45 -23.39
CA LEU A 616 -35.00 -4.67 -24.25
C LEU A 616 -34.79 -4.06 -25.64
N GLY A 617 -34.27 -2.84 -25.73
CA GLY A 617 -33.93 -2.19 -27.00
C GLY A 617 -32.86 -2.95 -27.81
N ARG A 618 -31.88 -3.57 -27.15
CA ARG A 618 -30.90 -4.45 -27.82
C ARG A 618 -31.56 -5.73 -28.32
N MET A 619 -32.48 -6.30 -27.55
CA MET A 619 -33.22 -7.51 -27.95
C MET A 619 -34.11 -7.24 -29.16
N THR A 620 -34.89 -6.15 -29.15
CA THR A 620 -35.74 -5.77 -30.29
C THR A 620 -34.91 -5.42 -31.53
N SER A 621 -33.75 -4.78 -31.36
CA SER A 621 -32.84 -4.51 -32.48
C SER A 621 -32.29 -5.81 -33.10
N ALA A 622 -31.96 -6.82 -32.30
CA ALA A 622 -31.55 -8.14 -32.81
C ALA A 622 -32.73 -8.83 -33.53
N GLU A 623 -33.91 -8.86 -32.92
CA GLU A 623 -35.14 -9.45 -33.49
C GLU A 623 -35.48 -8.84 -34.86
N SER A 624 -35.42 -7.51 -35.00
CA SER A 624 -35.68 -6.81 -36.28
C SER A 624 -34.66 -7.10 -37.39
N LYS A 625 -33.48 -7.64 -37.04
CA LYS A 625 -32.47 -8.13 -37.99
C LYS A 625 -32.59 -9.63 -38.28
N GLY A 626 -33.58 -10.32 -37.69
CA GLY A 626 -33.72 -11.77 -37.76
C GLY A 626 -32.70 -12.54 -36.91
N GLU A 627 -32.01 -11.85 -35.99
CA GLU A 627 -31.02 -12.43 -35.10
C GLU A 627 -31.59 -12.60 -33.69
N LYS A 628 -31.02 -13.51 -32.89
CA LYS A 628 -31.31 -13.62 -31.46
C LYS A 628 -30.16 -13.01 -30.67
N LEU A 629 -30.46 -12.13 -29.72
CA LEU A 629 -29.46 -11.62 -28.79
C LEU A 629 -29.01 -12.77 -27.88
N SER A 630 -27.79 -13.26 -28.08
CA SER A 630 -27.12 -14.21 -27.20
C SER A 630 -25.99 -13.51 -26.46
N LEU A 631 -25.76 -13.91 -25.20
CA LEU A 631 -24.63 -13.45 -24.41
C LEU A 631 -23.53 -14.52 -24.44
N PRO A 632 -22.25 -14.12 -24.38
CA PRO A 632 -21.15 -15.07 -24.28
C PRO A 632 -21.40 -16.06 -23.13
N LYS A 633 -21.15 -17.34 -23.37
CA LYS A 633 -21.12 -18.34 -22.31
C LYS A 633 -20.10 -17.90 -21.27
N ILE A 634 -20.39 -18.15 -20.01
CA ILE A 634 -19.41 -17.90 -18.95
C ILE A 634 -18.42 -19.05 -19.07
N GLU A 635 -17.28 -18.79 -19.73
CA GLU A 635 -16.24 -19.79 -19.93
C GLU A 635 -15.79 -20.35 -18.57
N ALA A 636 -15.65 -21.67 -18.49
CA ALA A 636 -14.74 -22.27 -17.53
C ALA A 636 -13.35 -21.73 -17.85
N ALA A 637 -12.57 -21.34 -16.84
CA ALA A 637 -11.19 -20.96 -17.07
C ALA A 637 -10.53 -22.07 -17.90
N SER A 638 -10.02 -21.74 -19.08
CA SER A 638 -9.28 -22.68 -19.91
C SER A 638 -8.15 -23.24 -19.06
N THR A 639 -8.11 -24.56 -18.88
CA THR A 639 -6.91 -25.25 -18.43
C THR A 639 -5.80 -24.90 -19.41
N PRO A 640 -4.71 -24.25 -19.00
CA PRO A 640 -3.48 -24.42 -19.75
C PRO A 640 -3.11 -25.89 -19.53
N ALA A 641 -2.94 -26.62 -20.62
CA ALA A 641 -2.25 -27.90 -20.59
C ALA A 641 -1.00 -27.77 -19.72
N VAL A 642 -0.73 -28.80 -18.93
CA VAL A 642 0.57 -29.01 -18.28
C VAL A 642 1.64 -28.72 -19.32
N VAL A 643 2.31 -27.57 -19.21
CA VAL A 643 3.47 -27.28 -20.05
C VAL A 643 4.58 -28.15 -19.50
N GLY A 644 4.73 -29.29 -20.18
CA GLY A 644 5.95 -30.07 -20.12
C GLY A 644 7.13 -29.18 -20.45
N THR A 645 8.23 -29.45 -19.78
CA THR A 645 9.58 -29.03 -20.16
C THR A 645 9.74 -29.10 -21.68
N GLY A 646 9.85 -27.94 -22.33
CA GLY A 646 9.99 -27.80 -23.77
C GLY A 646 10.77 -26.54 -24.11
N GLU A 647 12.01 -26.75 -24.53
CA GLU A 647 12.93 -25.76 -25.06
C GLU A 647 12.35 -25.04 -26.28
N GLY A 648 12.82 -23.80 -26.51
CA GLY A 648 13.00 -23.26 -27.87
C GLY A 648 11.80 -22.57 -28.51
N GLY A 649 11.76 -21.24 -28.38
CA GLY A 649 10.92 -20.35 -29.17
C GLY A 649 11.48 -18.94 -29.19
N ALA A 650 12.48 -18.71 -30.05
CA ALA A 650 13.11 -17.42 -30.26
C ALA A 650 12.13 -16.45 -30.93
N GLU A 651 11.61 -15.48 -30.18
CA GLU A 651 11.07 -14.25 -30.76
C GLU A 651 12.21 -13.26 -31.00
N THR A 652 12.45 -12.99 -32.28
CA THR A 652 13.41 -12.02 -32.81
C THR A 652 13.08 -10.62 -32.30
N GLY A 653 13.94 -10.10 -31.44
CA GLY A 653 13.79 -8.77 -30.86
C GLY A 653 14.46 -7.67 -31.67
N GLY A 654 13.80 -6.52 -31.72
CA GLY A 654 14.46 -5.24 -31.89
C GLY A 654 14.94 -4.71 -30.53
N ASP A 655 16.15 -4.16 -30.50
CA ASP A 655 16.67 -3.42 -29.35
C ASP A 655 15.81 -2.19 -29.06
N ILE A 656 15.34 -2.02 -27.82
CA ILE A 656 14.63 -0.80 -27.41
C ILE A 656 15.68 0.28 -27.17
N VAL A 657 15.85 1.18 -28.13
CA VAL A 657 16.68 2.39 -27.98
C VAL A 657 15.84 3.46 -27.29
N ARG A 658 16.24 3.91 -26.09
CA ARG A 658 15.63 5.08 -25.45
C ARG A 658 16.51 6.30 -25.69
N THR A 659 16.04 7.20 -26.55
CA THR A 659 16.66 8.53 -26.71
C THR A 659 16.10 9.44 -25.63
N ILE A 660 16.96 9.95 -24.74
CA ILE A 660 16.55 10.91 -23.73
C ILE A 660 16.79 12.30 -24.29
N SER A 661 15.72 12.91 -24.83
CA SER A 661 15.74 14.31 -25.24
C SER A 661 15.31 15.25 -24.12
N THR A 662 15.63 16.54 -24.26
CA THR A 662 15.11 17.62 -23.39
C THR A 662 13.59 17.75 -23.44
N ASN A 663 12.98 17.40 -24.56
CA ASN A 663 11.54 17.36 -24.75
C ASN A 663 11.03 15.98 -24.38
N SER A 664 10.79 15.74 -23.09
CA SER A 664 10.04 14.57 -22.64
C SER A 664 8.73 14.51 -23.42
N SER A 665 8.47 13.42 -24.14
CA SER A 665 7.16 13.25 -24.77
C SER A 665 6.08 13.23 -23.68
N ALA A 666 4.83 13.52 -24.03
CA ALA A 666 3.72 13.40 -23.07
C ALA A 666 3.64 11.97 -22.48
N GLY A 667 4.10 10.96 -23.22
CA GLY A 667 4.22 9.58 -22.74
C GLY A 667 5.30 9.40 -21.68
N ASP A 668 6.48 10.01 -21.85
CA ASP A 668 7.58 9.91 -20.87
C ASP A 668 7.23 10.61 -19.56
N GLN A 669 6.54 11.76 -19.63
CA GLN A 669 6.06 12.47 -18.44
C GLN A 669 5.01 11.66 -17.67
N LEU A 670 4.13 10.96 -18.40
CA LEU A 670 3.11 10.09 -17.80
C LEU A 670 3.76 8.88 -17.11
N LEU A 671 4.73 8.24 -17.75
CA LEU A 671 5.47 7.12 -17.18
C LEU A 671 6.21 7.53 -15.89
N MET A 672 6.91 8.67 -15.93
CA MET A 672 7.59 9.26 -14.77
C MET A 672 6.65 9.54 -13.59
N ALA A 673 5.44 10.04 -13.88
CA ALA A 673 4.45 10.38 -12.86
C ALA A 673 3.82 9.14 -12.21
N ILE A 674 3.73 8.03 -12.94
CA ILE A 674 3.21 6.75 -12.43
C ILE A 674 4.28 6.02 -11.60
N GLU A 675 5.55 6.09 -12.00
CA GLU A 675 6.60 5.21 -11.45
C GLU A 675 7.43 5.83 -10.31
N ASN A 676 7.48 7.16 -10.19
CA ASN A 676 8.29 7.83 -9.16
C ASN A 676 7.42 8.47 -8.08
N ARG A 677 7.62 8.07 -6.81
CA ARG A 677 7.07 8.80 -5.65
C ARG A 677 8.09 9.84 -5.16
N ALA A 678 7.59 10.93 -4.60
CA ALA A 678 8.46 11.97 -4.07
C ALA A 678 9.40 11.42 -3.00
N GLY A 679 10.71 11.55 -3.19
CA GLY A 679 11.72 11.04 -2.27
C GLY A 679 12.24 9.64 -2.56
N ASP A 680 11.68 8.90 -3.53
CA ASP A 680 12.18 7.56 -3.89
C ASP A 680 13.60 7.60 -4.47
N ARG A 681 13.97 8.75 -5.03
CA ARG A 681 15.29 9.04 -5.63
C ARG A 681 15.90 10.24 -4.91
N SER A 682 16.28 10.04 -3.64
CA SER A 682 16.84 11.10 -2.81
C SER A 682 15.88 12.29 -2.69
N CYS A 683 16.22 13.51 -3.12
CA CYS A 683 15.33 14.67 -3.01
C CYS A 683 14.39 14.88 -4.22
N TYR A 684 14.36 13.96 -5.19
CA TYR A 684 13.53 14.07 -6.39
C TYR A 684 12.03 14.20 -6.06
N LEU A 685 11.36 15.17 -6.69
CA LEU A 685 9.96 15.59 -6.43
C LEU A 685 9.68 16.06 -4.99
N VAL A 686 10.69 16.18 -4.13
CA VAL A 686 10.60 16.80 -2.79
C VAL A 686 11.11 18.23 -2.85
N TYR A 687 12.24 18.41 -3.53
CA TYR A 687 12.91 19.68 -3.71
C TYR A 687 12.82 20.14 -5.15
N LYS A 688 12.71 21.46 -5.32
CA LYS A 688 12.70 22.13 -6.63
C LYS A 688 13.60 23.34 -6.54
N ALA A 689 14.63 23.40 -7.39
CA ALA A 689 15.52 24.54 -7.45
C ALA A 689 14.73 25.78 -7.94
N PRO A 690 14.90 26.95 -7.31
CA PRO A 690 14.16 28.16 -7.66
C PRO A 690 14.54 28.69 -9.04
N GLU A 691 15.81 28.55 -9.42
CA GLU A 691 16.36 29.01 -10.70
C GLU A 691 17.24 27.93 -11.33
N LYS A 692 17.22 27.87 -12.67
CA LYS A 692 18.17 27.07 -13.45
C LYS A 692 19.32 27.97 -13.89
N THR A 693 20.54 27.58 -13.56
CA THR A 693 21.75 28.26 -14.01
C THR A 693 21.90 28.13 -15.53
N PRO A 694 22.50 29.14 -16.21
CA PRO A 694 22.77 29.03 -17.65
C PRO A 694 23.65 27.83 -18.00
N GLU A 695 24.56 27.45 -17.10
CA GLU A 695 25.44 26.28 -17.24
C GLU A 695 24.65 24.98 -17.08
N GLY A 696 23.81 24.85 -16.06
CA GLY A 696 22.94 23.68 -15.88
C GLY A 696 21.96 23.49 -17.05
N GLY A 697 21.39 24.59 -17.55
CA GLY A 697 20.57 24.59 -18.76
C GLY A 697 21.33 24.08 -20.00
N ARG A 698 22.61 24.48 -20.16
CA ARG A 698 23.48 23.98 -21.23
C ARG A 698 23.79 22.49 -21.05
N MET A 699 24.16 22.07 -19.84
CA MET A 699 24.45 20.66 -19.53
C MET A 699 23.26 19.75 -19.83
N LEU A 700 22.04 20.22 -19.61
CA LEU A 700 20.83 19.47 -19.92
C LEU A 700 20.41 19.52 -21.39
N SER A 701 20.97 20.43 -22.21
CA SER A 701 20.51 20.70 -23.57
C SER A 701 20.82 19.60 -24.59
N ALA A 702 21.89 18.83 -24.38
CA ALA A 702 22.33 17.77 -25.29
C ALA A 702 21.59 16.45 -25.01
N GLU A 703 21.27 15.70 -26.08
CA GLU A 703 20.63 14.39 -25.98
C GLU A 703 21.61 13.33 -25.46
N LEU A 704 21.11 12.49 -24.55
CA LEU A 704 21.86 11.34 -24.05
C LEU A 704 21.20 10.05 -24.56
N LEU A 705 21.97 9.23 -25.26
CA LEU A 705 21.52 7.94 -25.77
C LEU A 705 21.76 6.87 -24.70
N PHE A 706 20.71 6.11 -24.36
CA PHE A 706 20.79 4.97 -23.44
C PHE A 706 20.12 3.74 -24.07
N LYS A 707 20.89 2.66 -24.20
CA LYS A 707 20.50 1.41 -24.88
C LYS A 707 20.68 0.21 -23.95
N PRO A 708 19.78 -0.01 -22.99
CA PRO A 708 19.90 -1.11 -22.05
C PRO A 708 19.79 -2.47 -22.75
N ARG A 709 20.68 -3.41 -22.41
CA ARG A 709 20.59 -4.80 -22.87
C ARG A 709 19.34 -5.47 -22.29
N LYS A 710 18.80 -6.44 -23.03
CA LYS A 710 17.61 -7.23 -22.64
C LYS A 710 17.70 -7.88 -21.25
N SER A 711 18.89 -8.25 -20.78
CA SER A 711 19.10 -8.80 -19.43
C SER A 711 18.73 -7.81 -18.32
N ILE A 712 19.02 -6.52 -18.52
CA ILE A 712 18.62 -5.46 -17.59
C ILE A 712 17.10 -5.23 -17.65
N LEU A 713 16.50 -5.29 -18.85
CA LEU A 713 15.04 -5.15 -19.01
C LEU A 713 14.23 -6.25 -18.31
N LYS A 714 14.84 -7.41 -18.04
CA LYS A 714 14.20 -8.53 -17.32
C LYS A 714 14.49 -8.56 -15.81
N GLY A 715 15.37 -7.68 -15.32
CA GLY A 715 15.83 -7.73 -13.92
C GLY A 715 16.62 -9.00 -13.56
N GLU A 716 17.17 -9.70 -14.55
CA GLU A 716 17.94 -10.93 -14.36
C GLU A 716 19.40 -10.59 -14.08
N SER A 717 19.94 -11.04 -12.94
CA SER A 717 21.38 -11.00 -12.69
C SER A 717 22.09 -11.95 -13.65
N ILE A 718 23.07 -11.44 -14.41
CA ILE A 718 23.94 -12.29 -15.22
C ILE A 718 24.80 -13.14 -14.25
N PRO A 719 24.78 -14.49 -14.34
CA PRO A 719 25.73 -15.30 -13.60
C PRO A 719 27.15 -14.94 -14.03
N ALA A 720 28.04 -14.76 -13.05
CA ALA A 720 29.45 -14.45 -13.26
C ALA A 720 30.17 -15.52 -14.11
#